data_AF-A0A918PYU8-F1
#
_entry.id   AF-A0A918PYU8-F1
#
_cell.length_a   1.000
_cell.length_b   1.000
_cell.length_c   1.000
_cell.angle_alpha   90.00
_cell.angle_beta   90.00
_cell.angle_gamma   90.00
#
_symmetry.space_group_name_H-M   'P 1'
#
loop_
_entity.id
_entity.type
_entity.pdbx_description
1 polymer ?
#
loop_
_entity_poly.entity_id
_entity_poly.type
_entity_poly.pdbx_seq_one_letter_code
_entity_poly.pdbx_strand_id
1 'polypeptide(L)'
;MIDVPLDLYDLGLDFLPLQVENYLLFQNFEILLPQFQSTSALIFSWVWLLLLSLCLPLISSFKRYYFIGSMALVIVLLTLSGVNGFNIGGIGSNSALLLLLIGFCLPSMIIHVFYDHFPLLKRAILLIPISLGTVFLLFQWSTIDQADLYWAENSAYVPLAVTALFMLYNGHSILGAFYILLSKLNQGIRLKISWHITVFAVIYLTLLTFILLDLTGDFTLPFDLPSFSWLMLIAGATGYVQLSKKLEHQQEPLAPKPVLIALYWICFAISAFTFWKAESSANKPMADFLGHWLIYTQLSLTILFFMYLLANFAGFMNSGKDVAAVLFKPNFFAYIHMRIGALIALLSIVVYADGILAPQLSASSTQWSADYYYNQGKDLQARILYENAWIQYRNNPKASTATSLLYLEEKQLSMASKFIEEALEWDPSEEEIILASHLAHKRGRFFDAVFYYEKGLEIYPNSSRLSNNLALLYSKGNQGQKAIQLLEAMKTSNSVLISNLLGLKIKHLSGLQEPIDLPQTRSPQWTINNLARLNYLALTPDTIQAQPMDSRLLQAAYIRNSLTSGKIKDSKNTNSHLDSLIANSSNTQEQMELRLSKVVNYYQQHDLISALKQLNGLMLDYPKSSGYFRQQAAAILASAWDFHKASTELTEAGQSGFSNYNPVHLMILAFGQNQMEAERIASKHQVKFPEWMSENNPEYTSDSSFYAHILQLSSSLPAQFWPYFTEMEPSGLKVLLASQVLFQKSHWLLPSQKEELVHYLKVQEGADQSFISAVASLSLKNAPAIAADSKLSAFLTDKDHRVGNPYFTPLVLAQAAGQQDLAQRYEILRAASEFNLDPLLWTSMILTAKKLGISDYALQLEARLSQSLSPQEYGELQVHEELEPFR
;
A
#
# COMPACT_ATOMS: atom_id res chain seq x y z
N MET A 1 14.07 -8.82 -5.59
CA MET A 1 14.40 -8.12 -6.83
C MET A 1 14.44 -9.16 -7.96
N ILE A 2 14.69 -8.74 -9.19
CA ILE A 2 14.94 -9.63 -10.33
C ILE A 2 16.10 -9.08 -11.15
N ASP A 3 17.01 -9.96 -11.58
CA ASP A 3 18.08 -9.61 -12.50
C ASP A 3 17.51 -9.34 -13.88
N VAL A 4 17.77 -8.15 -14.40
CA VAL A 4 17.36 -7.74 -15.75
C VAL A 4 18.58 -7.31 -16.57
N PRO A 5 18.58 -7.54 -17.89
CA PRO A 5 19.64 -7.03 -18.75
C PRO A 5 19.60 -5.49 -18.76
N LEU A 6 20.73 -4.86 -18.42
CA LEU A 6 20.95 -3.43 -18.59
C LEU A 6 21.49 -3.13 -19.99
N ASP A 7 22.41 -3.96 -20.47
CA ASP A 7 23.04 -3.86 -21.77
C ASP A 7 23.59 -5.22 -22.22
N LEU A 8 23.85 -5.38 -23.52
CA LEU A 8 24.42 -6.59 -24.09
C LEU A 8 25.57 -6.21 -25.03
N TYR A 9 26.81 -6.51 -24.63
CA TYR A 9 27.98 -6.20 -25.44
C TYR A 9 28.36 -7.39 -26.32
N ASP A 10 28.50 -7.12 -27.61
CA ASP A 10 29.04 -8.04 -28.58
C ASP A 10 30.57 -8.12 -28.45
N LEU A 11 31.07 -9.31 -28.08
CA LEU A 11 32.51 -9.61 -28.03
C LEU A 11 32.98 -10.29 -29.33
N GLY A 12 32.10 -10.49 -30.31
CA GLY A 12 32.38 -11.15 -31.58
C GLY A 12 31.96 -12.62 -31.59
N LEU A 13 32.52 -13.42 -30.68
CA LEU A 13 32.19 -14.86 -30.55
C LEU A 13 31.26 -15.17 -29.36
N ASP A 14 31.02 -14.18 -28.51
CA ASP A 14 30.17 -14.30 -27.34
C ASP A 14 29.54 -12.95 -27.02
N PHE A 15 28.57 -12.94 -26.11
CA PHE A 15 27.99 -11.71 -25.59
C PHE A 15 28.28 -11.58 -24.10
N LEU A 16 28.61 -10.36 -23.68
CA LEU A 16 28.71 -9.99 -22.27
C LEU A 16 27.41 -9.32 -21.83
N PRO A 17 26.52 -10.03 -21.11
CA PRO A 17 25.32 -9.44 -20.54
C PRO A 17 25.70 -8.63 -19.30
N LEU A 18 25.45 -7.33 -19.34
CA LEU A 18 25.56 -6.48 -18.16
C LEU A 18 24.20 -6.44 -17.46
N GLN A 19 24.13 -6.90 -16.22
CA GLN A 19 22.88 -7.10 -15.49
C GLN A 19 22.75 -6.16 -14.29
N VAL A 20 21.51 -5.81 -13.98
CA VAL A 20 21.13 -5.00 -12.82
C VAL A 20 19.91 -5.61 -12.13
N GLU A 21 19.85 -5.50 -10.82
CA GLU A 21 18.66 -5.83 -10.04
C GLU A 21 17.57 -4.74 -10.17
N ASN A 22 16.39 -5.15 -10.62
CA ASN A 22 15.19 -4.35 -10.61
C ASN A 22 14.26 -4.72 -9.44
N TYR A 23 13.54 -3.73 -8.91
CA TYR A 23 12.60 -3.91 -7.81
C TYR A 23 11.34 -4.65 -8.25
N LEU A 24 10.90 -5.58 -7.41
CA LEU A 24 9.57 -6.16 -7.44
C LEU A 24 8.90 -5.84 -6.11
N LEU A 25 7.75 -5.17 -6.18
CA LEU A 25 6.98 -4.73 -5.04
C LEU A 25 5.77 -5.62 -4.83
N PHE A 26 5.61 -6.07 -3.59
CA PHE A 26 4.48 -6.87 -3.15
C PHE A 26 3.80 -6.17 -1.99
N GLN A 27 2.47 -6.21 -1.97
CA GLN A 27 1.66 -5.67 -0.87
C GLN A 27 0.94 -6.81 -0.14
N ASN A 28 1.14 -6.91 1.17
CA ASN A 28 0.37 -7.80 2.04
C ASN A 28 -0.70 -7.00 2.80
N PHE A 29 -1.76 -7.69 3.20
CA PHE A 29 -2.76 -7.16 4.12
C PHE A 29 -2.33 -7.52 5.55
N GLU A 30 -2.19 -6.53 6.40
CA GLU A 30 -1.89 -6.73 7.82
C GLU A 30 -3.00 -6.10 8.67
N ILE A 31 -3.27 -6.71 9.83
CA ILE A 31 -4.16 -6.13 10.82
C ILE A 31 -3.33 -5.19 11.69
N LEU A 32 -3.76 -3.94 11.72
CA LEU A 32 -3.21 -2.91 12.59
C LEU A 32 -4.04 -2.80 13.86
N LEU A 33 -3.49 -2.15 14.87
CA LEU A 33 -4.25 -1.85 16.08
C LEU A 33 -5.53 -1.10 15.71
N PRO A 34 -6.65 -1.37 16.38
CA PRO A 34 -7.90 -0.71 16.08
C PRO A 34 -7.72 0.80 16.20
N GLN A 35 -7.93 1.52 15.09
CA GLN A 35 -7.86 2.96 15.10
C GLN A 35 -9.11 3.50 15.77
N PHE A 36 -8.94 4.07 16.96
CA PHE A 36 -10.02 4.75 17.65
C PHE A 36 -10.44 6.01 16.90
N GLN A 37 -11.67 6.04 16.40
CA GLN A 37 -12.21 7.17 15.65
C GLN A 37 -12.79 8.23 16.60
N SER A 38 -11.91 8.98 17.27
CA SER A 38 -12.29 10.02 18.25
C SER A 38 -13.27 11.06 17.68
N THR A 39 -13.10 11.43 16.41
CA THR A 39 -13.99 12.36 15.71
C THR A 39 -15.42 11.83 15.59
N SER A 40 -15.57 10.56 15.21
CA SER A 40 -16.88 9.90 15.10
C SER A 40 -17.58 9.82 16.45
N ALA A 41 -16.84 9.52 17.52
CA ALA A 41 -17.34 9.45 18.88
C ALA A 41 -17.84 10.82 19.38
N LEU A 42 -17.06 11.87 19.16
CA LEU A 42 -17.45 13.23 19.54
C LEU A 42 -18.66 13.73 18.75
N ILE A 43 -18.73 13.44 17.44
CA ILE A 43 -19.92 13.77 16.62
C ILE A 43 -21.14 13.02 17.16
N PHE A 44 -21.03 11.73 17.44
CA PHE A 44 -22.06 10.92 18.08
C PHE A 44 -22.57 11.59 19.35
N SER A 45 -21.64 11.92 20.24
CA SER A 45 -21.88 12.55 21.54
C SER A 45 -22.69 13.85 21.44
N TRP A 46 -22.21 14.80 20.64
CA TRP A 46 -22.86 16.11 20.50
C TRP A 46 -24.23 16.03 19.84
N VAL A 47 -24.39 15.17 18.83
CA VAL A 47 -25.68 14.99 18.15
C VAL A 47 -26.71 14.37 19.07
N TRP A 48 -26.38 13.27 19.77
CA TRP A 48 -27.36 12.64 20.66
C TRP A 48 -27.69 13.56 21.85
N LEU A 49 -26.70 14.29 22.38
CA LEU A 49 -26.93 15.25 23.46
C LEU A 49 -27.88 16.37 23.02
N LEU A 50 -27.69 16.93 21.82
CA LEU A 50 -28.59 17.92 21.25
C LEU A 50 -30.01 17.35 21.09
N LEU A 51 -30.14 16.11 20.60
CA LEU A 51 -31.43 15.43 20.47
C LEU A 51 -32.10 15.21 21.83
N LEU A 52 -31.35 14.83 22.87
CA LEU A 52 -31.89 14.73 24.23
C LEU A 52 -32.34 16.10 24.77
N SER A 53 -31.54 17.15 24.56
CA SER A 53 -31.90 18.53 24.93
C SER A 53 -33.16 19.02 24.23
N LEU A 54 -33.40 18.60 22.98
CA LEU A 54 -34.64 18.89 22.22
C LEU A 54 -35.86 18.15 22.79
N CYS A 55 -35.68 17.01 23.47
CA CYS A 55 -36.78 16.30 24.14
C CYS A 55 -37.31 17.05 25.37
N LEU A 56 -36.47 17.77 26.11
CA LEU A 56 -36.87 18.48 27.34
C LEU A 56 -38.02 19.50 27.14
N PRO A 57 -37.96 20.44 26.18
CA PRO A 57 -39.07 21.36 25.95
C PRO A 57 -40.34 20.63 25.50
N LEU A 58 -40.23 19.52 24.76
CA LEU A 58 -41.37 18.69 24.36
C LEU A 58 -42.01 18.02 25.59
N ILE A 59 -41.22 17.35 26.42
CA ILE A 59 -41.68 16.68 27.65
C ILE A 59 -42.32 17.67 28.61
N SER A 60 -41.74 18.86 28.79
CA SER A 60 -42.29 19.88 29.68
C SER A 60 -43.74 20.31 29.31
N SER A 61 -44.16 20.10 28.06
CA SER A 61 -45.50 20.44 27.56
C SER A 61 -46.56 19.34 27.80
N PHE A 62 -46.17 18.22 28.39
CA PHE A 62 -47.07 17.10 28.67
C PHE A 62 -48.08 17.43 29.77
N LYS A 63 -49.20 16.70 29.83
CA LYS A 63 -50.08 16.76 31.00
C LYS A 63 -49.36 16.24 32.25
N ARG A 64 -49.73 16.72 33.44
CA ARG A 64 -49.08 16.48 34.74
C ARG A 64 -48.55 15.05 34.96
N TYR A 65 -49.41 14.03 34.88
CA TYR A 65 -48.99 12.66 35.17
C TYR A 65 -48.00 12.09 34.13
N TYR A 66 -48.16 12.47 32.87
CA TYR A 66 -47.26 12.07 31.80
C TYR A 66 -45.92 12.80 31.84
N PHE A 67 -45.92 14.07 32.28
CA PHE A 67 -44.70 14.80 32.58
C PHE A 67 -43.89 14.09 33.67
N ILE A 68 -44.53 13.74 34.79
CA ILE A 68 -43.87 13.03 35.91
C ILE A 68 -43.26 11.71 35.42
N GLY A 69 -44.03 10.89 34.70
CA GLY A 69 -43.53 9.62 34.17
C GLY A 69 -42.38 9.78 33.17
N SER A 70 -42.45 10.79 32.30
CA SER A 70 -41.40 11.06 31.31
C SER A 70 -40.13 11.61 31.95
N MET A 71 -40.25 12.47 32.96
CA MET A 71 -39.10 12.95 33.73
C MET A 71 -38.46 11.84 34.57
N ALA A 72 -39.26 10.93 35.15
CA ALA A 72 -38.74 9.74 35.81
C ALA A 72 -37.92 8.87 34.84
N LEU A 73 -38.39 8.70 33.60
CA LEU A 73 -37.62 8.01 32.57
C LEU A 73 -36.33 8.75 32.21
N VAL A 74 -36.36 10.09 32.09
CA VAL A 74 -35.15 10.91 31.85
C VAL A 74 -34.15 10.72 33.00
N ILE A 75 -34.59 10.70 34.25
CA ILE A 75 -33.71 10.45 35.40
C ILE A 75 -33.03 9.08 35.27
N VAL A 76 -33.80 8.01 35.01
CA VAL A 76 -33.25 6.65 34.82
C VAL A 76 -32.25 6.63 33.66
N LEU A 77 -32.59 7.24 32.53
CA LEU A 77 -31.69 7.34 31.38
C LEU A 77 -30.39 8.07 31.73
N LEU A 78 -30.45 9.21 32.44
CA LEU A 78 -29.26 9.95 32.85
C LEU A 78 -28.40 9.17 33.85
N THR A 79 -28.96 8.27 34.66
CA THR A 79 -28.14 7.41 35.53
C THR A 79 -27.28 6.40 34.75
N LEU A 80 -27.66 6.05 33.52
CA LEU A 80 -26.91 5.16 32.65
C LEU A 80 -25.75 5.85 31.91
N SER A 81 -25.63 7.18 32.03
CA SER A 81 -24.64 7.97 31.27
C SER A 81 -23.18 7.77 31.68
N GLY A 82 -22.91 7.12 32.82
CA GLY A 82 -21.56 6.96 33.35
C GLY A 82 -20.91 8.26 33.86
N VAL A 83 -21.70 9.33 34.03
CA VAL A 83 -21.23 10.69 34.39
C VAL A 83 -20.40 10.76 35.68
N ASN A 84 -20.58 9.82 36.59
CA ASN A 84 -19.82 9.75 37.84
C ASN A 84 -18.31 9.53 37.61
N GLY A 85 -17.91 9.01 36.45
CA GLY A 85 -16.50 8.90 36.08
C GLY A 85 -15.78 10.23 35.87
N PHE A 86 -16.50 11.36 35.84
CA PHE A 86 -15.86 12.69 35.86
C PHE A 86 -15.14 13.01 37.16
N ASN A 87 -15.34 12.21 38.22
CA ASN A 87 -14.65 12.32 39.51
C ASN A 87 -14.74 13.73 40.14
N ILE A 88 -15.85 14.44 39.90
CA ILE A 88 -16.13 15.75 40.50
C ILE A 88 -16.43 15.54 41.98
N GLY A 89 -15.70 16.19 42.88
CA GLY A 89 -15.88 16.02 44.32
C GLY A 89 -15.30 14.73 44.90
N GLY A 90 -14.47 14.00 44.12
CA GLY A 90 -13.81 12.77 44.54
C GLY A 90 -14.02 11.63 43.55
N ILE A 91 -13.19 10.59 43.65
CA ILE A 91 -13.26 9.42 42.77
C ILE A 91 -14.60 8.70 42.97
N GLY A 92 -15.35 8.53 41.88
CA GLY A 92 -16.65 7.84 41.88
C GLY A 92 -17.76 8.55 42.65
N SER A 93 -17.60 9.84 42.99
CA SER A 93 -18.64 10.59 43.70
C SER A 93 -19.88 10.82 42.82
N ASN A 94 -21.07 10.84 43.45
CA ASN A 94 -22.35 11.10 42.76
C ASN A 94 -22.59 12.59 42.44
N SER A 95 -21.62 13.47 42.71
CA SER A 95 -21.79 14.92 42.55
C SER A 95 -22.06 15.31 41.09
N ALA A 96 -21.37 14.65 40.15
CA ALA A 96 -21.55 14.89 38.73
C ALA A 96 -22.97 14.51 38.26
N LEU A 97 -23.48 13.36 38.69
CA LEU A 97 -24.85 12.93 38.39
C LEU A 97 -25.87 13.89 39.02
N LEU A 98 -25.66 14.32 40.26
CA LEU A 98 -26.57 15.24 40.93
C LEU A 98 -26.66 16.59 40.21
N LEU A 99 -25.53 17.15 39.77
CA LEU A 99 -25.49 18.36 38.95
C LEU A 99 -26.17 18.17 37.59
N LEU A 100 -25.95 17.02 36.93
CA LEU A 100 -26.61 16.67 35.67
C LEU A 100 -28.14 16.61 35.84
N LEU A 101 -28.62 15.95 36.90
CA LEU A 101 -30.04 15.84 37.21
C LEU A 101 -30.65 17.21 37.53
N ILE A 102 -29.95 18.07 38.28
CA ILE A 102 -30.39 19.44 38.54
C ILE A 102 -30.54 20.20 37.22
N GLY A 103 -29.53 20.19 36.35
CA GLY A 103 -29.55 20.93 35.08
C GLY A 103 -30.63 20.48 34.11
N PHE A 104 -30.97 19.19 34.07
CA PHE A 104 -31.98 18.64 33.16
C PHE A 104 -33.39 18.69 33.76
N CYS A 105 -33.55 18.37 35.04
CA CYS A 105 -34.87 18.17 35.65
C CYS A 105 -35.44 19.44 36.27
N LEU A 106 -34.64 20.22 37.01
CA LEU A 106 -35.14 21.37 37.77
C LEU A 106 -35.71 22.47 36.85
N PRO A 107 -35.01 22.92 35.77
CA PRO A 107 -35.56 23.89 34.84
C PRO A 107 -36.84 23.40 34.16
N SER A 108 -36.85 22.12 33.75
CA SER A 108 -38.02 21.49 33.11
C SER A 108 -39.22 21.46 34.05
N MET A 109 -39.00 21.18 35.33
CA MET A 109 -40.02 21.21 36.38
C MET A 109 -40.54 22.62 36.65
N ILE A 110 -39.65 23.60 36.79
CA ILE A 110 -40.03 25.01 37.02
C ILE A 110 -40.90 25.53 35.88
N ILE A 111 -40.51 25.27 34.63
CA ILE A 111 -41.29 25.68 33.45
C ILE A 111 -42.64 24.95 33.42
N HIS A 112 -42.68 23.65 33.71
CA HIS A 112 -43.93 22.89 33.70
C HIS A 112 -44.92 23.35 34.77
N VAL A 113 -44.46 23.69 35.97
CA VAL A 113 -45.32 24.02 37.12
C VAL A 113 -45.72 25.50 37.14
N PHE A 114 -44.78 26.41 36.88
CA PHE A 114 -44.99 27.85 37.05
C PHE A 114 -45.20 28.61 35.73
N TYR A 115 -44.73 28.06 34.61
CA TYR A 115 -44.74 28.72 33.30
C TYR A 115 -45.36 27.84 32.20
N ASP A 116 -46.44 27.16 32.54
CA ASP A 116 -47.16 26.22 31.65
C ASP A 116 -47.68 26.89 30.36
N HIS A 117 -48.02 28.17 30.42
CA HIS A 117 -48.45 29.00 29.29
C HIS A 117 -47.35 29.34 28.28
N PHE A 118 -46.07 29.04 28.54
CA PHE A 118 -45.00 29.33 27.60
C PHE A 118 -45.11 28.50 26.31
N PRO A 119 -45.01 29.13 25.11
CA PRO A 119 -45.00 28.41 23.85
C PRO A 119 -43.72 27.58 23.71
N LEU A 120 -43.78 26.54 22.86
CA LEU A 120 -42.69 25.58 22.68
C LEU A 120 -41.34 26.25 22.35
N LEU A 121 -41.34 27.30 21.52
CA LEU A 121 -40.12 28.03 21.16
C LEU A 121 -39.44 28.68 22.37
N LYS A 122 -40.20 29.32 23.27
CA LYS A 122 -39.63 29.92 24.49
C LYS A 122 -39.09 28.85 25.43
N ARG A 123 -39.78 27.72 25.56
CA ARG A 123 -39.31 26.56 26.35
C ARG A 123 -37.99 26.04 25.79
N ALA A 124 -37.87 25.92 24.47
CA ALA A 124 -36.65 25.47 23.79
C ALA A 124 -35.47 26.42 24.00
N ILE A 125 -35.68 27.73 23.83
CA ILE A 125 -34.65 28.77 24.06
C ILE A 125 -34.13 28.76 25.50
N LEU A 126 -34.95 28.37 26.47
CA LEU A 126 -34.53 28.28 27.88
C LEU A 126 -33.86 26.93 28.20
N LEU A 127 -34.50 25.81 27.85
CA LEU A 127 -34.07 24.49 28.31
C LEU A 127 -32.86 23.93 27.54
N ILE A 128 -32.75 24.20 26.24
CA ILE A 128 -31.66 23.66 25.43
C ILE A 128 -30.31 24.25 25.88
N PRO A 129 -30.13 25.57 26.02
CA PRO A 129 -28.86 26.12 26.48
C PRO A 129 -28.51 25.71 27.91
N ILE A 130 -29.50 25.58 28.81
CA ILE A 130 -29.24 25.15 30.20
C ILE A 130 -28.75 23.70 30.24
N SER A 131 -29.40 22.79 29.50
CA SER A 131 -28.99 21.38 29.47
C SER A 131 -27.62 21.19 28.81
N LEU A 132 -27.37 21.83 27.66
CA LEU A 132 -26.06 21.79 26.99
C LEU A 132 -24.97 22.45 27.85
N GLY A 133 -25.28 23.61 28.44
CA GLY A 133 -24.38 24.32 29.34
C GLY A 133 -24.04 23.53 30.60
N THR A 134 -24.98 22.73 31.12
CA THR A 134 -24.73 21.84 32.26
C THR A 134 -23.67 20.80 31.90
N VAL A 135 -23.83 20.11 30.77
CA VAL A 135 -22.83 19.11 30.34
C VAL A 135 -21.48 19.76 30.05
N PHE A 136 -21.48 20.93 29.40
CA PHE A 136 -20.25 21.70 29.17
C PHE A 136 -19.54 22.06 30.48
N LEU A 137 -20.27 22.52 31.51
CA LEU A 137 -19.70 22.81 32.83
C LEU A 137 -19.13 21.56 33.50
N LEU A 138 -19.79 20.40 33.36
CA LEU A 138 -19.28 19.13 33.87
C LEU A 138 -17.94 18.76 33.22
N PHE A 139 -17.78 19.01 31.91
CA PHE A 139 -16.48 18.80 31.24
C PHE A 139 -15.39 19.71 31.83
N GLN A 140 -15.70 20.99 32.08
CA GLN A 140 -14.73 21.94 32.64
C GLN A 140 -14.33 21.64 34.09
N TRP A 141 -15.25 21.07 34.88
CA TRP A 141 -14.99 20.71 36.28
C TRP A 141 -14.46 19.29 36.48
N SER A 142 -14.43 18.50 35.41
CA SER A 142 -13.95 17.13 35.49
C SER A 142 -12.45 17.09 35.76
N THR A 143 -12.01 16.10 36.54
CA THR A 143 -10.59 15.88 36.86
C THR A 143 -9.92 14.85 35.95
N ILE A 144 -10.67 14.25 35.01
CA ILE A 144 -10.13 13.27 34.06
C ILE A 144 -9.66 13.93 32.77
N ASP A 145 -8.61 13.36 32.20
CA ASP A 145 -8.11 13.76 30.89
C ASP A 145 -9.13 13.41 29.79
N GLN A 146 -9.38 14.34 28.86
CA GLN A 146 -10.36 14.19 27.75
C GLN A 146 -11.77 13.79 28.24
N ALA A 147 -12.34 14.59 29.15
CA ALA A 147 -13.67 14.34 29.74
C ALA A 147 -14.81 14.29 28.69
N ASP A 148 -14.70 15.07 27.62
CA ASP A 148 -15.62 15.07 26.49
C ASP A 148 -15.64 13.72 25.76
N LEU A 149 -14.46 13.11 25.57
CA LEU A 149 -14.34 11.79 24.96
C LEU A 149 -14.82 10.67 25.89
N TYR A 150 -14.47 10.74 27.17
CA TYR A 150 -14.99 9.80 28.17
C TYR A 150 -16.53 9.79 28.16
N TRP A 151 -17.14 10.98 28.11
CA TRP A 151 -18.59 11.11 27.99
C TRP A 151 -19.11 10.53 26.69
N ALA A 152 -18.45 10.81 25.55
CA ALA A 152 -18.86 10.31 24.25
C ALA A 152 -19.01 8.77 24.22
N GLU A 153 -18.07 8.07 24.87
CA GLU A 153 -18.07 6.61 24.93
C GLU A 153 -19.06 6.08 25.99
N ASN A 154 -19.02 6.59 27.22
CA ASN A 154 -19.83 6.04 28.32
C ASN A 154 -21.31 6.43 28.24
N SER A 155 -21.62 7.58 27.66
CA SER A 155 -23.00 8.03 27.53
C SER A 155 -23.78 7.27 26.45
N ALA A 156 -23.12 6.46 25.61
CA ALA A 156 -23.74 5.70 24.52
C ALA A 156 -24.81 4.69 25.00
N TYR A 157 -24.80 4.30 26.28
CA TYR A 157 -25.89 3.53 26.88
C TYR A 157 -27.24 4.24 26.85
N VAL A 158 -27.24 5.57 26.97
CA VAL A 158 -28.47 6.38 26.97
C VAL A 158 -29.20 6.28 25.63
N PRO A 159 -28.58 6.62 24.48
CA PRO A 159 -29.21 6.45 23.18
C PRO A 159 -29.46 4.97 22.85
N LEU A 160 -28.66 4.02 23.34
CA LEU A 160 -28.93 2.58 23.18
C LEU A 160 -30.23 2.16 23.89
N ALA A 161 -30.46 2.60 25.13
CA ALA A 161 -31.68 2.34 25.87
C ALA A 161 -32.91 3.01 25.21
N VAL A 162 -32.75 4.24 24.72
CA VAL A 162 -33.81 4.93 23.94
C VAL A 162 -34.15 4.16 22.67
N THR A 163 -33.13 3.66 21.96
CA THR A 163 -33.29 2.85 20.75
C THR A 163 -34.04 1.56 21.05
N ALA A 164 -33.68 0.87 22.13
CA ALA A 164 -34.36 -0.34 22.56
C ALA A 164 -35.85 -0.10 22.86
N LEU A 165 -36.17 0.98 23.57
CA LEU A 165 -37.56 1.38 23.85
C LEU A 165 -38.31 1.79 22.57
N PHE A 166 -37.64 2.47 21.64
CA PHE A 166 -38.23 2.88 20.36
C PHE A 166 -38.57 1.69 19.48
N MET A 167 -37.70 0.67 19.41
CA MET A 167 -37.99 -0.58 18.70
C MET A 167 -39.14 -1.34 19.34
N LEU A 168 -39.18 -1.42 20.67
CA LEU A 168 -40.28 -2.03 21.40
C LEU A 168 -41.61 -1.32 21.09
N TYR A 169 -41.58 0.01 20.92
CA TYR A 169 -42.76 0.77 20.53
C TYR A 169 -43.21 0.47 19.09
N ASN A 170 -42.26 0.28 18.18
CA ASN A 170 -42.46 0.10 16.73
C ASN A 170 -42.39 -1.36 16.24
N GLY A 171 -42.38 -2.36 17.13
CA GLY A 171 -42.16 -3.76 16.75
C GLY A 171 -43.18 -4.37 15.78
N HIS A 172 -44.35 -3.78 15.58
CA HIS A 172 -45.32 -4.23 14.57
C HIS A 172 -45.59 -3.19 13.47
N SER A 173 -44.71 -2.19 13.33
CA SER A 173 -44.96 -1.01 12.49
C SER A 173 -45.08 -1.35 11.01
N ILE A 174 -44.26 -2.27 10.50
CA ILE A 174 -44.24 -2.66 9.08
C ILE A 174 -45.56 -3.31 8.68
N LEU A 175 -45.99 -4.34 9.41
CA LEU A 175 -47.27 -5.01 9.17
C LEU A 175 -48.46 -4.06 9.38
N GLY A 176 -48.40 -3.21 10.41
CA GLY A 176 -49.43 -2.21 10.69
C GLY A 176 -49.57 -1.16 9.58
N ALA A 177 -48.47 -0.62 9.08
CA ALA A 177 -48.47 0.36 7.99
C ALA A 177 -48.96 -0.26 6.68
N PHE A 178 -48.53 -1.49 6.37
CA PHE A 178 -49.03 -2.22 5.20
C PHE A 178 -50.53 -2.46 5.29
N TYR A 179 -51.06 -2.85 6.46
CA TYR A 179 -52.50 -2.98 6.66
C TYR A 179 -53.25 -1.66 6.47
N ILE A 180 -52.73 -0.56 7.00
CA ILE A 180 -53.35 0.78 6.83
C ILE A 180 -53.38 1.17 5.35
N LEU A 181 -52.28 0.95 4.61
CA LEU A 181 -52.21 1.20 3.18
C LEU A 181 -53.26 0.37 2.43
N LEU A 182 -53.31 -0.93 2.70
CA LEU A 182 -54.22 -1.86 2.04
C LEU A 182 -55.69 -1.52 2.36
N SER A 183 -55.99 -1.16 3.62
CA SER A 183 -57.32 -0.71 4.03
C SER A 183 -57.75 0.57 3.32
N LYS A 184 -56.83 1.51 3.06
CA LYS A 184 -57.14 2.71 2.25
C LYS A 184 -57.41 2.35 0.81
N LEU A 185 -56.60 1.48 0.21
CA LEU A 185 -56.77 1.03 -1.18
C LEU A 185 -58.08 0.25 -1.40
N ASN A 186 -58.62 -0.40 -0.37
CA ASN A 186 -59.87 -1.16 -0.50
C ASN A 186 -61.14 -0.33 -0.33
N GLN A 187 -61.04 0.97 -0.02
CA GLN A 187 -62.21 1.82 0.18
C GLN A 187 -63.07 1.83 -1.11
N GLY A 188 -64.28 1.29 -1.03
CA GLY A 188 -65.21 1.20 -2.16
C GLY A 188 -64.99 0.05 -3.15
N ILE A 189 -63.90 -0.73 -3.06
CA ILE A 189 -63.53 -1.76 -4.06
C ILE A 189 -63.89 -3.20 -3.60
N ARG A 190 -63.96 -3.46 -2.27
CA ARG A 190 -64.32 -4.77 -1.67
C ARG A 190 -63.39 -5.95 -2.04
N LEU A 191 -62.10 -5.68 -2.17
CA LEU A 191 -61.01 -6.65 -2.28
C LEU A 191 -60.92 -7.57 -1.05
N LYS A 192 -60.41 -8.78 -1.27
CA LYS A 192 -60.06 -9.75 -0.21
C LYS A 192 -58.74 -9.38 0.49
N ILE A 193 -58.71 -8.24 1.18
CA ILE A 193 -57.56 -7.78 1.99
C ILE A 193 -57.01 -8.87 2.89
N SER A 194 -57.90 -9.65 3.53
CA SER A 194 -57.53 -10.75 4.44
C SER A 194 -56.45 -11.68 3.87
N TRP A 195 -56.54 -12.06 2.59
CA TRP A 195 -55.53 -12.89 1.95
C TRP A 195 -54.20 -12.15 1.76
N HIS A 196 -54.23 -10.90 1.28
CA HIS A 196 -53.03 -10.11 1.05
C HIS A 196 -52.26 -9.83 2.34
N ILE A 197 -52.96 -9.51 3.44
CA ILE A 197 -52.31 -9.28 4.73
C ILE A 197 -51.74 -10.57 5.32
N THR A 198 -52.42 -11.71 5.17
CA THR A 198 -51.90 -13.02 5.60
C THR A 198 -50.67 -13.43 4.81
N VAL A 199 -50.70 -13.32 3.47
CA VAL A 199 -49.54 -13.62 2.62
C VAL A 199 -48.35 -12.73 2.99
N PHE A 200 -48.58 -11.43 3.14
CA PHE A 200 -47.51 -10.50 3.54
C PHE A 200 -46.97 -10.83 4.94
N ALA A 201 -47.83 -11.12 5.91
CA ALA A 201 -47.41 -11.48 7.26
C ALA A 201 -46.56 -12.77 7.26
N VAL A 202 -46.97 -13.80 6.51
CA VAL A 202 -46.21 -15.05 6.40
C VAL A 202 -44.85 -14.81 5.75
N ILE A 203 -44.79 -14.06 4.64
CA ILE A 203 -43.52 -13.73 3.97
C ILE A 203 -42.60 -12.94 4.91
N TYR A 204 -43.13 -11.90 5.57
CA TYR A 204 -42.35 -11.06 6.47
C TYR A 204 -41.86 -11.82 7.71
N LEU A 205 -42.71 -12.64 8.33
CA LEU A 205 -42.30 -13.49 9.45
C LEU A 205 -41.26 -14.54 9.03
N THR A 206 -41.41 -15.13 7.85
CA THR A 206 -40.41 -16.08 7.30
C THR A 206 -39.07 -15.38 7.08
N LEU A 207 -39.07 -14.16 6.54
CA LEU A 207 -37.87 -13.33 6.40
C LEU A 207 -37.23 -13.06 7.77
N LEU A 208 -38.00 -12.65 8.78
CA LEU A 208 -37.49 -12.44 10.13
C LEU A 208 -36.93 -13.72 10.75
N THR A 209 -37.55 -14.87 10.49
CA THR A 209 -37.03 -16.18 10.93
C THR A 209 -35.72 -16.54 10.24
N PHE A 210 -35.58 -16.29 8.94
CA PHE A 210 -34.31 -16.49 8.23
C PHE A 210 -33.21 -15.58 8.76
N ILE A 211 -33.52 -14.31 9.04
CA ILE A 211 -32.58 -13.39 9.66
C ILE A 211 -32.20 -13.85 11.08
N LEU A 212 -33.16 -14.39 11.84
CA LEU A 212 -32.89 -14.95 13.16
C LEU A 212 -31.95 -16.16 13.09
N LEU A 213 -32.17 -17.08 12.15
CA LEU A 213 -31.34 -18.27 11.97
C LEU A 213 -29.90 -17.94 11.56
N ASP A 214 -29.75 -16.94 10.69
CA ASP A 214 -28.45 -16.39 10.28
C ASP A 214 -27.72 -15.75 11.48
N LEU A 215 -28.44 -14.96 12.30
CA LEU A 215 -27.91 -14.37 13.54
C LEU A 215 -27.45 -15.41 14.56
N THR A 216 -28.16 -16.54 14.68
CA THR A 216 -27.79 -17.63 15.61
C THR A 216 -26.68 -18.53 15.09
N GLY A 217 -26.28 -18.40 13.82
CA GLY A 217 -25.25 -19.24 13.19
C GLY A 217 -25.70 -20.67 12.87
N ASP A 218 -26.99 -20.98 13.05
CA ASP A 218 -27.55 -22.32 12.85
C ASP A 218 -27.70 -22.70 11.37
N PHE A 219 -27.76 -21.70 10.47
CA PHE A 219 -28.00 -21.91 9.05
C PHE A 219 -27.40 -20.82 8.18
N THR A 220 -26.56 -21.18 7.20
CA THR A 220 -26.04 -20.25 6.20
C THR A 220 -26.95 -20.22 4.98
N LEU A 221 -27.47 -19.03 4.65
CA LEU A 221 -28.33 -18.85 3.49
C LEU A 221 -27.51 -18.61 2.22
N PRO A 222 -27.95 -19.09 1.05
CA PRO A 222 -27.23 -18.92 -0.22
C PRO A 222 -27.40 -17.52 -0.84
N PHE A 223 -28.02 -16.59 -0.13
CA PHE A 223 -28.30 -15.23 -0.60
C PHE A 223 -28.15 -14.22 0.54
N ASP A 224 -27.81 -12.99 0.18
CA ASP A 224 -27.62 -11.91 1.15
C ASP A 224 -28.95 -11.46 1.75
N LEU A 225 -28.99 -11.36 3.08
CA LEU A 225 -30.11 -10.84 3.83
C LEU A 225 -30.04 -9.31 3.98
N PRO A 226 -31.20 -8.63 4.17
CA PRO A 226 -31.21 -7.18 4.37
C PRO A 226 -30.50 -6.80 5.68
N SER A 227 -29.70 -5.73 5.66
CA SER A 227 -29.01 -5.27 6.86
C SER A 227 -29.98 -4.77 7.95
N PHE A 228 -29.59 -4.92 9.22
CA PHE A 228 -30.39 -4.46 10.36
C PHE A 228 -30.65 -2.96 10.32
N SER A 229 -29.68 -2.17 9.87
CA SER A 229 -29.80 -0.71 9.72
C SER A 229 -30.93 -0.34 8.76
N TRP A 230 -31.04 -1.04 7.61
CA TRP A 230 -32.15 -0.83 6.68
C TRP A 230 -33.50 -1.27 7.25
N LEU A 231 -33.56 -2.43 7.91
CA LEU A 231 -34.78 -2.91 8.54
C LEU A 231 -35.27 -1.94 9.62
N MET A 232 -34.37 -1.40 10.45
CA MET A 232 -34.67 -0.40 11.46
C MET A 232 -35.18 0.91 10.83
N LEU A 233 -34.55 1.40 9.76
CA LEU A 233 -34.99 2.61 9.06
C LEU A 233 -36.40 2.44 8.47
N ILE A 234 -36.68 1.30 7.84
CA ILE A 234 -38.01 0.98 7.29
C ILE A 234 -39.03 0.86 8.42
N ALA A 235 -38.70 0.17 9.51
CA ALA A 235 -39.58 0.01 10.66
C ALA A 235 -39.91 1.37 11.32
N GLY A 236 -38.93 2.26 11.46
CA GLY A 236 -39.13 3.60 11.99
C GLY A 236 -39.91 4.53 11.05
N ALA A 237 -39.65 4.48 9.74
CA ALA A 237 -40.41 5.26 8.76
C ALA A 237 -41.88 4.80 8.68
N THR A 238 -42.13 3.49 8.67
CA THR A 238 -43.49 2.92 8.66
C THR A 238 -44.23 3.15 9.98
N GLY A 239 -43.51 3.19 11.11
CA GLY A 239 -44.11 3.50 12.41
C GLY A 239 -44.71 4.91 12.49
N TYR A 240 -44.19 5.88 11.72
CA TYR A 240 -44.81 7.21 11.62
C TYR A 240 -46.22 7.18 11.03
N VAL A 241 -46.46 6.32 10.03
CA VAL A 241 -47.78 6.13 9.42
C VAL A 241 -48.77 5.63 10.48
N GLN A 242 -48.31 4.68 11.31
CA GLN A 242 -49.10 4.11 12.38
C GLN A 242 -49.40 5.14 13.48
N LEU A 243 -48.38 5.88 13.91
CA LEU A 243 -48.51 6.95 14.90
C LEU A 243 -49.52 8.01 14.43
N SER A 244 -49.39 8.46 13.18
CA SER A 244 -50.26 9.48 12.60
C SER A 244 -51.73 9.05 12.65
N LYS A 245 -52.03 7.80 12.30
CA LYS A 245 -53.39 7.26 12.36
C LYS A 245 -53.91 7.10 13.78
N LYS A 246 -53.04 6.67 14.71
CA LYS A 246 -53.37 6.56 16.14
C LYS A 246 -53.75 7.91 16.74
N LEU A 247 -53.00 8.97 16.42
CA LEU A 247 -53.22 10.32 16.93
C LEU A 247 -54.50 10.98 16.40
N GLU A 248 -55.00 10.58 15.22
CA GLU A 248 -56.29 11.09 14.68
C GLU A 248 -57.50 10.62 15.50
N HIS A 249 -57.43 9.46 16.16
CA HIS A 249 -58.60 8.79 16.76
C HIS A 249 -58.55 8.73 18.29
N GLN A 250 -57.47 9.23 18.89
CA GLN A 250 -57.25 9.25 20.33
C GLN A 250 -58.02 10.41 20.96
N GLN A 251 -58.96 10.11 21.86
CA GLN A 251 -59.83 11.11 22.50
C GLN A 251 -59.05 12.05 23.44
N GLU A 252 -58.08 11.51 24.18
CA GLU A 252 -57.21 12.28 25.05
C GLU A 252 -55.74 12.05 24.72
N PRO A 253 -55.10 12.96 23.96
CA PRO A 253 -53.69 12.87 23.69
C PRO A 253 -52.85 13.27 24.92
N LEU A 254 -51.67 12.65 25.03
CA LEU A 254 -50.66 12.88 26.07
C LEU A 254 -50.14 14.33 26.08
N ALA A 255 -50.01 14.89 24.88
CA ALA A 255 -49.51 16.21 24.55
C ALA A 255 -50.07 16.63 23.19
N PRO A 256 -49.90 17.90 22.77
CA PRO A 256 -50.32 18.33 21.43
C PRO A 256 -49.74 17.46 20.32
N LYS A 257 -50.52 17.18 19.27
CA LYS A 257 -50.11 16.31 18.14
C LYS A 257 -48.72 16.65 17.56
N PRO A 258 -48.34 17.92 17.31
CA PRO A 258 -47.01 18.26 16.80
C PRO A 258 -45.88 17.85 17.75
N VAL A 259 -46.11 17.91 19.06
CA VAL A 259 -45.12 17.55 20.09
C VAL A 259 -44.83 16.05 20.04
N LEU A 260 -45.87 15.21 19.93
CA LEU A 260 -45.72 13.76 19.86
C LEU A 260 -45.05 13.30 18.55
N ILE A 261 -45.37 13.98 17.44
CA ILE A 261 -44.71 13.73 16.15
C ILE A 261 -43.22 14.12 16.23
N ALA A 262 -42.90 15.29 16.81
CA ALA A 262 -41.52 15.72 16.98
C ALA A 262 -40.71 14.74 17.86
N LEU A 263 -41.28 14.30 18.99
CA LEU A 263 -40.64 13.32 19.86
C LEU A 263 -40.37 12.00 19.14
N TYR A 264 -41.32 11.52 18.34
CA TYR A 264 -41.15 10.31 17.54
C TYR A 264 -39.95 10.42 16.58
N TRP A 265 -39.86 11.52 15.84
CA TRP A 265 -38.76 11.74 14.91
C TRP A 265 -37.41 11.92 15.62
N ILE A 266 -37.39 12.51 16.82
CA ILE A 266 -36.17 12.58 17.64
C ILE A 266 -35.74 11.19 18.08
N CYS A 267 -36.64 10.35 18.60
CA CYS A 267 -36.32 8.96 18.96
C CYS A 267 -35.87 8.12 17.75
N PHE A 268 -36.47 8.36 16.58
CA PHE A 268 -36.04 7.72 15.33
C PHE A 268 -34.63 8.16 14.93
N ALA A 269 -34.32 9.46 15.03
CA ALA A 269 -32.98 9.98 14.75
C ALA A 269 -31.93 9.43 15.72
N ILE A 270 -32.24 9.36 17.02
CA ILE A 270 -31.38 8.72 18.03
C ILE A 270 -31.13 7.25 17.67
N SER A 271 -32.18 6.53 17.26
CA SER A 271 -32.06 5.13 16.85
C SER A 271 -31.16 4.95 15.64
N ALA A 272 -31.34 5.77 14.60
CA ALA A 272 -30.47 5.74 13.42
C ALA A 272 -29.00 6.04 13.76
N PHE A 273 -28.75 7.05 14.60
CA PHE A 273 -27.39 7.37 15.02
C PHE A 273 -26.75 6.26 15.88
N THR A 274 -27.56 5.53 16.65
CA THR A 274 -27.09 4.42 17.49
C THR A 274 -26.60 3.24 16.64
N PHE A 275 -27.31 2.90 15.55
CA PHE A 275 -26.81 1.91 14.57
C PHE A 275 -25.53 2.39 13.90
N TRP A 276 -25.50 3.65 13.49
CA TRP A 276 -24.30 4.25 12.89
C TRP A 276 -23.10 4.20 13.85
N LYS A 277 -23.28 4.43 15.16
CA LYS A 277 -22.21 4.31 16.17
C LYS A 277 -21.72 2.87 16.31
N ALA A 278 -22.59 1.86 16.25
CA ALA A 278 -22.18 0.46 16.31
C ALA A 278 -21.24 0.11 15.14
N GLU A 279 -21.59 0.55 13.93
CA GLU A 279 -20.79 0.35 12.71
C GLU A 279 -19.48 1.17 12.73
N SER A 280 -19.55 2.47 13.06
CA SER A 280 -18.36 3.37 13.03
C SER A 280 -17.32 3.03 14.09
N SER A 281 -17.73 2.52 15.25
CA SER A 281 -16.82 2.08 16.31
C SER A 281 -16.32 0.64 16.13
N ALA A 282 -16.77 -0.07 15.10
CA ALA A 282 -16.54 -1.50 14.90
C ALA A 282 -16.87 -2.31 16.17
N ASN A 283 -17.99 -1.97 16.84
CA ASN A 283 -18.45 -2.62 18.05
C ASN A 283 -19.45 -3.72 17.70
N LYS A 284 -18.90 -4.89 17.34
CA LYS A 284 -19.67 -6.10 17.00
C LYS A 284 -20.66 -6.50 18.11
N PRO A 285 -20.31 -6.53 19.41
CA PRO A 285 -21.29 -6.78 20.48
C PRO A 285 -22.48 -5.82 20.46
N MET A 286 -22.25 -4.52 20.22
CA MET A 286 -23.32 -3.53 20.11
C MET A 286 -24.21 -3.79 18.90
N ALA A 287 -23.61 -4.07 17.75
CA ALA A 287 -24.33 -4.35 16.51
C ALA A 287 -25.20 -5.62 16.65
N ASP A 288 -24.65 -6.66 17.27
CA ASP A 288 -25.38 -7.91 17.52
C ASP A 288 -26.51 -7.68 18.52
N PHE A 289 -26.30 -6.93 19.60
CA PHE A 289 -27.39 -6.57 20.52
C PHE A 289 -28.53 -5.85 19.81
N LEU A 290 -28.21 -4.83 19.00
CA LEU A 290 -29.20 -4.08 18.23
C LEU A 290 -29.94 -4.97 17.22
N GLY A 291 -29.23 -5.88 16.55
CA GLY A 291 -29.79 -6.86 15.63
C GLY A 291 -30.76 -7.81 16.32
N HIS A 292 -30.31 -8.51 17.37
CA HIS A 292 -31.16 -9.42 18.15
C HIS A 292 -32.37 -8.70 18.73
N TRP A 293 -32.18 -7.53 19.35
CA TRP A 293 -33.28 -6.77 19.92
C TRP A 293 -34.30 -6.32 18.85
N LEU A 294 -33.84 -5.85 17.69
CA LEU A 294 -34.71 -5.49 16.57
C LEU A 294 -35.50 -6.69 16.08
N ILE A 295 -34.86 -7.84 15.87
CA ILE A 295 -35.53 -9.03 15.34
C ILE A 295 -36.50 -9.61 16.37
N TYR A 296 -36.12 -9.71 17.65
CA TYR A 296 -37.01 -10.22 18.69
C TYR A 296 -38.25 -9.34 18.88
N THR A 297 -38.08 -8.02 18.87
CA THR A 297 -39.22 -7.08 18.95
C THR A 297 -40.07 -7.17 17.68
N GLN A 298 -39.48 -7.22 16.49
CA GLN A 298 -40.24 -7.34 15.25
C GLN A 298 -41.03 -8.65 15.19
N LEU A 299 -40.41 -9.77 15.54
CA LEU A 299 -41.03 -11.09 15.51
C LEU A 299 -42.20 -11.19 16.52
N SER A 300 -41.93 -10.92 17.80
CA SER A 300 -42.94 -11.04 18.86
C SER A 300 -44.13 -10.10 18.66
N LEU A 301 -43.88 -8.80 18.38
CA LEU A 301 -44.96 -7.84 18.20
C LEU A 301 -45.73 -8.06 16.89
N THR A 302 -45.06 -8.48 15.82
CA THR A 302 -45.75 -8.73 14.54
C THR A 302 -46.67 -9.94 14.61
N ILE A 303 -46.24 -11.05 15.21
CA ILE A 303 -47.08 -12.27 15.37
C ILE A 303 -48.34 -11.93 16.18
N LEU A 304 -48.18 -11.25 17.31
CA LEU A 304 -49.30 -10.89 18.18
C LEU A 304 -50.20 -9.83 17.54
N PHE A 305 -49.62 -8.87 16.80
CA PHE A 305 -50.40 -7.88 16.07
C PHE A 305 -51.18 -8.51 14.90
N PHE A 306 -50.63 -9.50 14.21
CA PHE A 306 -51.33 -10.25 13.18
C PHE A 306 -52.54 -11.00 13.75
N MET A 307 -52.37 -11.71 14.88
CA MET A 307 -53.50 -12.34 15.58
C MET A 307 -54.54 -11.32 16.04
N TYR A 308 -54.11 -10.15 16.50
CA TYR A 308 -55.00 -9.04 16.85
C TYR A 308 -55.83 -8.55 15.65
N LEU A 309 -55.22 -8.45 14.46
CA LEU A 309 -55.93 -8.06 13.25
C LEU A 309 -57.01 -9.09 12.89
N LEU A 310 -56.67 -10.39 12.92
CA LEU A 310 -57.61 -11.46 12.61
C LEU A 310 -58.76 -11.52 13.62
N ALA A 311 -58.45 -11.51 14.91
CA ALA A 311 -59.46 -11.62 15.97
C ALA A 311 -60.48 -10.47 15.95
N ASN A 312 -60.05 -9.25 15.62
CA ASN A 312 -60.92 -8.07 15.66
C ASN A 312 -61.58 -7.73 14.33
N PHE A 313 -60.91 -7.95 13.21
CA PHE A 313 -61.29 -7.36 11.93
C PHE A 313 -61.53 -8.38 10.81
N ALA A 314 -61.26 -9.68 11.00
CA ALA A 314 -61.42 -10.69 9.94
C ALA A 314 -62.82 -10.70 9.29
N GLY A 315 -63.87 -10.53 10.11
CA GLY A 315 -65.26 -10.57 9.64
C GLY A 315 -65.66 -9.42 8.70
N PHE A 316 -64.93 -8.30 8.68
CA PHE A 316 -65.31 -7.13 7.88
C PHE A 316 -64.14 -6.39 7.20
N MET A 317 -62.90 -6.86 7.31
CA MET A 317 -61.74 -6.25 6.62
C MET A 317 -61.85 -6.31 5.08
N ASN A 318 -62.67 -7.21 4.55
CA ASN A 318 -62.96 -7.31 3.10
C ASN A 318 -64.16 -6.43 2.65
N SER A 319 -64.84 -5.75 3.57
CA SER A 319 -66.11 -5.06 3.29
C SER A 319 -65.99 -3.77 2.45
N GLY A 320 -64.76 -3.29 2.23
CA GLY A 320 -64.49 -2.00 1.57
C GLY A 320 -64.82 -0.77 2.41
N LYS A 321 -65.13 -0.94 3.70
CA LYS A 321 -65.26 0.14 4.69
C LYS A 321 -63.89 0.61 5.15
N ASP A 322 -63.80 1.82 5.69
CA ASP A 322 -62.55 2.36 6.25
C ASP A 322 -62.18 1.71 7.59
N VAL A 323 -61.68 0.47 7.55
CA VAL A 323 -61.30 -0.28 8.76
C VAL A 323 -60.08 0.34 9.46
N ALA A 324 -59.23 1.07 8.73
CA ALA A 324 -58.11 1.81 9.31
C ALA A 324 -58.54 2.88 10.35
N ALA A 325 -59.76 3.41 10.26
CA ALA A 325 -60.31 4.35 11.25
C ALA A 325 -60.60 3.69 12.62
N VAL A 326 -60.82 2.38 12.63
CA VAL A 326 -61.20 1.61 13.83
C VAL A 326 -60.06 0.71 14.33
N LEU A 327 -58.89 0.75 13.67
CA LEU A 327 -57.75 -0.11 13.96
C LEU A 327 -57.27 -0.06 15.42
N PHE A 328 -57.48 1.05 16.13
CA PHE A 328 -57.09 1.21 17.54
C PHE A 328 -58.28 1.24 18.51
N LYS A 329 -59.48 0.92 18.02
CA LYS A 329 -60.73 0.81 18.79
C LYS A 329 -61.34 -0.58 18.56
N PRO A 330 -60.70 -1.65 19.07
CA PRO A 330 -61.13 -3.03 18.84
C PRO A 330 -62.45 -3.35 19.53
N ASN A 331 -63.19 -4.31 18.98
CA ASN A 331 -64.44 -4.82 19.57
C ASN A 331 -64.22 -6.02 20.50
N PHE A 332 -63.25 -6.90 20.20
CA PHE A 332 -63.07 -8.17 20.90
C PHE A 332 -61.82 -8.18 21.78
N PHE A 333 -60.65 -8.00 21.16
CA PHE A 333 -59.36 -8.11 21.86
C PHE A 333 -58.69 -6.74 21.94
N ALA A 334 -58.53 -6.21 23.16
CA ALA A 334 -58.02 -4.85 23.33
C ALA A 334 -56.56 -4.71 22.90
N TYR A 335 -56.20 -3.57 22.32
CA TYR A 335 -54.85 -3.31 21.81
C TYR A 335 -53.77 -3.38 22.90
N ILE A 336 -54.11 -3.05 24.15
CA ILE A 336 -53.18 -3.18 25.28
C ILE A 336 -52.85 -4.64 25.62
N HIS A 337 -53.83 -5.55 25.56
CA HIS A 337 -53.61 -6.97 25.82
C HIS A 337 -52.71 -7.59 24.74
N MET A 338 -52.84 -7.16 23.48
CA MET A 338 -51.92 -7.53 22.42
C MET A 338 -50.48 -7.12 22.76
N ARG A 339 -50.26 -5.89 23.23
CA ARG A 339 -48.92 -5.44 23.63
C ARG A 339 -48.37 -6.22 24.82
N ILE A 340 -49.18 -6.48 25.85
CA ILE A 340 -48.75 -7.30 27.00
C ILE A 340 -48.38 -8.71 26.54
N GLY A 341 -49.21 -9.35 25.71
CA GLY A 341 -48.91 -10.67 25.15
C GLY A 341 -47.63 -10.66 24.31
N ALA A 342 -47.38 -9.61 23.54
CA ALA A 342 -46.16 -9.47 22.76
C ALA A 342 -44.92 -9.27 23.64
N LEU A 343 -45.04 -8.55 24.76
CA LEU A 343 -43.96 -8.42 25.74
C LEU A 343 -43.63 -9.75 26.41
N ILE A 344 -44.64 -10.57 26.71
CA ILE A 344 -44.45 -11.92 27.24
C ILE A 344 -43.74 -12.78 26.19
N ALA A 345 -44.19 -12.74 24.93
CA ALA A 345 -43.54 -13.48 23.84
C ALA A 345 -42.09 -13.03 23.60
N LEU A 346 -41.82 -11.73 23.65
CA LEU A 346 -40.47 -11.17 23.60
C LEU A 346 -39.61 -11.71 24.74
N LEU A 347 -40.11 -11.68 25.97
CA LEU A 347 -39.42 -12.22 27.13
C LEU A 347 -39.14 -13.73 26.96
N SER A 348 -40.08 -14.50 26.43
CA SER A 348 -39.88 -15.92 26.14
C SER A 348 -38.76 -16.15 25.13
N ILE A 349 -38.68 -15.35 24.05
CA ILE A 349 -37.58 -15.44 23.07
C ILE A 349 -36.25 -15.09 23.73
N VAL A 350 -36.19 -14.01 24.52
CA VAL A 350 -34.96 -13.60 25.21
C VAL A 350 -34.46 -14.67 26.18
N VAL A 351 -35.36 -15.32 26.91
CA VAL A 351 -35.02 -16.42 27.83
C VAL A 351 -34.58 -17.68 27.07
N TYR A 352 -35.22 -17.99 25.93
CA TYR A 352 -34.85 -19.12 25.10
C TYR A 352 -33.48 -18.95 24.43
N ALA A 353 -33.08 -17.71 24.13
CA ALA A 353 -31.79 -17.39 23.53
C ALA A 353 -30.64 -17.30 24.57
N ASP A 354 -30.70 -18.09 25.65
CA ASP A 354 -29.72 -18.18 26.73
C ASP A 354 -29.24 -16.83 27.31
N GLY A 355 -30.08 -15.79 27.21
CA GLY A 355 -29.75 -14.46 27.73
C GLY A 355 -28.61 -13.74 26.99
N ILE A 356 -28.33 -14.08 25.72
CA ILE A 356 -27.21 -13.54 24.92
C ILE A 356 -27.13 -12.00 24.87
N LEU A 357 -28.25 -11.31 25.07
CA LEU A 357 -28.34 -9.85 25.09
C LEU A 357 -27.52 -9.20 26.23
N ALA A 358 -27.47 -9.83 27.40
CA ALA A 358 -26.76 -9.26 28.55
C ALA A 358 -25.23 -9.29 28.37
N PRO A 359 -24.61 -10.42 27.95
CA PRO A 359 -23.20 -10.44 27.55
C PRO A 359 -22.87 -9.45 26.43
N GLN A 360 -23.71 -9.32 25.40
CA GLN A 360 -23.51 -8.36 24.30
C GLN A 360 -23.47 -6.91 24.79
N LEU A 361 -24.42 -6.51 25.65
CA LEU A 361 -24.44 -5.18 26.27
C LEU A 361 -23.22 -4.92 27.14
N SER A 362 -22.86 -5.88 27.99
CA SER A 362 -21.70 -5.78 28.88
C SER A 362 -20.39 -5.67 28.08
N ALA A 363 -20.21 -6.51 27.07
CA ALA A 363 -19.03 -6.52 26.22
C ALA A 363 -18.92 -5.22 25.42
N SER A 364 -20.05 -4.71 24.88
CA SER A 364 -20.12 -3.43 24.17
C SER A 364 -19.54 -2.28 25.00
N SER A 365 -19.90 -2.22 26.27
CA SER A 365 -19.44 -1.15 27.16
C SER A 365 -18.03 -1.33 27.68
N THR A 366 -17.63 -2.57 27.93
CA THR A 366 -16.26 -2.87 28.29
C THR A 366 -15.34 -2.45 27.14
N GLN A 367 -15.76 -2.67 25.89
CA GLN A 367 -15.05 -2.24 24.69
C GLN A 367 -14.99 -0.71 24.54
N TRP A 368 -16.08 0.03 24.77
CA TRP A 368 -16.03 1.51 24.78
C TRP A 368 -15.02 2.05 25.80
N SER A 369 -14.96 1.41 26.97
CA SER A 369 -13.97 1.75 28.00
C SER A 369 -12.56 1.43 27.52
N ALA A 370 -12.35 0.28 26.89
CA ALA A 370 -11.06 -0.12 26.31
C ALA A 370 -10.59 0.88 25.23
N ASP A 371 -11.49 1.28 24.34
CA ASP A 371 -11.29 2.29 23.29
C ASP A 371 -10.83 3.63 23.90
N TYR A 372 -11.51 4.10 24.95
CA TYR A 372 -11.12 5.30 25.68
C TYR A 372 -9.71 5.19 26.29
N TYR A 373 -9.43 4.12 27.05
CA TYR A 373 -8.11 3.96 27.68
C TYR A 373 -6.98 3.79 26.66
N TYR A 374 -7.25 3.12 25.53
CA TYR A 374 -6.29 2.99 24.44
C TYR A 374 -5.92 4.36 23.87
N ASN A 375 -6.92 5.22 23.60
CA ASN A 375 -6.68 6.57 23.11
C ASN A 375 -5.87 7.45 24.09
N GLN A 376 -5.92 7.13 25.39
CA GLN A 376 -5.15 7.80 26.43
C GLN A 376 -3.71 7.28 26.58
N GLY A 377 -3.28 6.32 25.74
CA GLY A 377 -1.97 5.66 25.85
C GLY A 377 -1.85 4.74 27.08
N LYS A 378 -2.99 4.30 27.63
CA LYS A 378 -3.07 3.39 28.79
C LYS A 378 -3.24 1.95 28.31
N ASP A 379 -2.23 1.46 27.61
CA ASP A 379 -2.27 0.20 26.83
C ASP A 379 -2.57 -1.02 27.69
N LEU A 380 -2.00 -1.09 28.91
CA LEU A 380 -2.26 -2.18 29.85
C LEU A 380 -3.74 -2.23 30.27
N GLN A 381 -4.32 -1.08 30.63
CA GLN A 381 -5.73 -0.99 31.01
C GLN A 381 -6.63 -1.32 29.81
N ALA A 382 -6.29 -0.80 28.64
CA ALA A 382 -7.02 -1.08 27.40
C ALA A 382 -7.01 -2.57 27.07
N ARG A 383 -5.84 -3.23 27.13
CA ARG A 383 -5.70 -4.66 26.88
C ARG A 383 -6.55 -5.50 27.83
N ILE A 384 -6.50 -5.22 29.14
CA ILE A 384 -7.31 -5.94 30.13
C ILE A 384 -8.81 -5.79 29.82
N LEU A 385 -9.25 -4.60 29.41
CA LEU A 385 -10.65 -4.35 29.07
C LEU A 385 -11.04 -5.02 27.74
N TYR A 386 -10.19 -5.01 26.71
CA TYR A 386 -10.44 -5.77 25.48
C TYR A 386 -10.50 -7.28 25.76
N GLU A 387 -9.57 -7.81 26.54
CA GLU A 387 -9.55 -9.21 26.96
C GLU A 387 -10.85 -9.57 27.69
N ASN A 388 -11.28 -8.73 28.64
CA ASN A 388 -12.55 -8.90 29.34
C ASN A 388 -13.77 -8.80 28.41
N ALA A 389 -13.77 -7.88 27.45
CA ALA A 389 -14.86 -7.72 26.49
C ALA A 389 -15.00 -8.97 25.62
N TRP A 390 -13.88 -9.55 25.17
CA TRP A 390 -13.87 -10.81 24.43
C TRP A 390 -14.29 -12.01 25.30
N ILE A 391 -13.87 -12.06 26.57
CA ILE A 391 -14.31 -13.11 27.51
C ILE A 391 -15.82 -13.06 27.75
N GLN A 392 -16.38 -11.86 27.87
CA GLN A 392 -17.83 -11.66 28.03
C GLN A 392 -18.60 -12.07 26.77
N TYR A 393 -18.09 -11.77 25.57
CA TYR A 393 -18.72 -12.11 24.30
C TYR A 393 -17.67 -12.49 23.26
N ARG A 394 -17.59 -13.79 22.94
CA ARG A 394 -16.52 -14.38 22.10
C ARG A 394 -16.56 -13.93 20.65
N ASN A 395 -17.73 -13.61 20.11
CA ASN A 395 -17.88 -13.02 18.77
C ASN A 395 -17.53 -11.53 18.80
N ASN A 396 -16.25 -11.23 19.06
CA ASN A 396 -15.73 -9.87 19.14
C ASN A 396 -14.33 -9.77 18.51
N PRO A 397 -14.26 -9.67 17.17
CA PRO A 397 -13.00 -9.67 16.45
C PRO A 397 -12.14 -8.44 16.74
N LYS A 398 -12.76 -7.29 17.01
CA LYS A 398 -12.02 -6.08 17.41
C LYS A 398 -11.33 -6.30 18.74
N ALA A 399 -12.03 -6.81 19.75
CA ALA A 399 -11.43 -7.04 21.06
C ALA A 399 -10.35 -8.13 21.01
N SER A 400 -10.56 -9.20 20.23
CA SER A 400 -9.60 -10.29 20.13
C SER A 400 -8.30 -9.84 19.45
N THR A 401 -8.42 -9.19 18.29
CA THR A 401 -7.27 -8.65 17.53
C THR A 401 -6.55 -7.55 18.28
N ALA A 402 -7.26 -6.62 18.92
CA ALA A 402 -6.68 -5.58 19.76
C ALA A 402 -5.82 -6.18 20.89
N THR A 403 -6.37 -7.18 21.59
CA THR A 403 -5.67 -7.84 22.69
C THR A 403 -4.38 -8.51 22.20
N SER A 404 -4.45 -9.27 21.11
CA SER A 404 -3.27 -9.92 20.52
C SER A 404 -2.22 -8.93 20.02
N LEU A 405 -2.63 -7.82 19.40
CA LEU A 405 -1.71 -6.78 18.93
C LEU A 405 -1.08 -6.00 20.09
N LEU A 406 -1.83 -5.71 21.17
CA LEU A 406 -1.27 -5.10 22.37
C LEU A 406 -0.26 -6.03 23.06
N TYR A 407 -0.52 -7.35 23.11
CA TYR A 407 0.49 -8.32 23.55
C TYR A 407 1.75 -8.30 22.66
N LEU A 408 1.61 -8.07 21.34
CA LEU A 408 2.76 -7.92 20.44
C LEU A 408 3.59 -6.67 20.74
N GLU A 409 2.94 -5.54 21.03
CA GLU A 409 3.62 -4.29 21.42
C GLU A 409 4.37 -4.46 22.75
N GLU A 410 3.80 -5.21 23.69
CA GLU A 410 4.45 -5.63 24.94
C GLU A 410 5.57 -6.68 24.72
N LYS A 411 5.90 -7.03 23.46
CA LYS A 411 6.89 -8.06 23.06
C LYS A 411 6.56 -9.47 23.56
N GLN A 412 5.31 -9.74 23.90
CA GLN A 412 4.82 -11.04 24.39
C GLN A 412 4.23 -11.88 23.23
N LEU A 413 5.06 -12.23 22.25
CA LEU A 413 4.65 -12.98 21.06
C LEU A 413 3.91 -14.29 21.36
N SER A 414 4.33 -15.00 22.42
CA SER A 414 3.69 -16.25 22.84
C SER A 414 2.26 -16.03 23.37
N MET A 415 2.03 -14.96 24.14
CA MET A 415 0.69 -14.63 24.66
C MET A 415 -0.22 -14.16 23.52
N ALA A 416 0.29 -13.31 22.63
CA ALA A 416 -0.44 -12.86 21.44
C ALA A 416 -0.92 -14.03 20.58
N SER A 417 -0.03 -15.01 20.34
CA SER A 417 -0.34 -16.19 19.55
C SER A 417 -1.33 -17.11 20.25
N LYS A 418 -1.13 -17.38 21.55
CA LYS A 418 -2.05 -18.22 22.31
C LYS A 418 -3.46 -17.63 22.31
N PHE A 419 -3.55 -16.32 22.54
CA PHE A 419 -4.84 -15.64 22.61
C PHE A 419 -5.58 -15.61 21.27
N ILE A 420 -4.87 -15.38 20.15
CA ILE A 420 -5.51 -15.43 18.83
C ILE A 420 -5.91 -16.87 18.46
N GLU A 421 -5.10 -17.87 18.84
CA GLU A 421 -5.42 -19.28 18.65
C GLU A 421 -6.72 -19.66 19.39
N GLU A 422 -6.89 -19.21 20.64
CA GLU A 422 -8.14 -19.37 21.40
C GLU A 422 -9.33 -18.63 20.75
N ALA A 423 -9.10 -17.46 20.14
CA ALA A 423 -10.14 -16.72 19.42
C ALA A 423 -10.66 -17.48 18.19
N LEU A 424 -9.75 -18.15 17.46
CA LEU A 424 -10.09 -18.96 16.28
C LEU A 424 -10.89 -20.24 16.60
N GLU A 425 -11.04 -20.63 17.86
CA GLU A 425 -11.87 -21.80 18.23
C GLU A 425 -13.38 -21.51 18.19
N TRP A 426 -13.78 -20.24 18.10
CA TRP A 426 -15.18 -19.80 18.18
C TRP A 426 -15.78 -19.48 16.81
N ASP A 427 -15.78 -18.20 16.42
CA ASP A 427 -16.30 -17.71 15.13
C ASP A 427 -15.20 -16.88 14.46
N PRO A 428 -14.29 -17.53 13.70
CA PRO A 428 -13.10 -16.88 13.15
C PRO A 428 -13.45 -15.80 12.14
N SER A 429 -13.16 -14.55 12.46
CA SER A 429 -13.20 -13.47 11.48
C SER A 429 -12.00 -13.51 10.53
N GLU A 430 -12.17 -12.93 9.36
CA GLU A 430 -11.09 -12.75 8.38
C GLU A 430 -9.87 -12.03 8.98
N GLU A 431 -10.11 -11.07 9.89
CA GLU A 431 -9.07 -10.28 10.55
C GLU A 431 -8.26 -11.13 11.54
N GLU A 432 -8.94 -11.94 12.35
CA GLU A 432 -8.27 -12.87 13.27
C GLU A 432 -7.43 -13.90 12.52
N ILE A 433 -7.90 -14.41 11.38
CA ILE A 433 -7.15 -15.35 10.54
C ILE A 433 -5.88 -14.69 9.97
N ILE A 434 -5.97 -13.46 9.46
CA ILE A 434 -4.81 -12.72 8.96
C ILE A 434 -3.78 -12.52 10.07
N LEU A 435 -4.24 -12.13 11.26
CA LEU A 435 -3.38 -11.89 12.41
C LEU A 435 -2.74 -13.19 12.91
N ALA A 436 -3.47 -14.29 13.00
CA ALA A 436 -2.96 -15.59 13.41
C ALA A 436 -1.88 -16.11 12.45
N SER A 437 -2.12 -16.01 11.14
CA SER A 437 -1.12 -16.38 10.14
C SER A 437 0.15 -15.52 10.23
N HIS A 438 0.00 -14.20 10.40
CA HIS A 438 1.14 -13.31 10.63
C HIS A 438 1.94 -13.71 11.89
N LEU A 439 1.25 -13.94 13.01
CA LEU A 439 1.86 -14.37 14.27
C LEU A 439 2.61 -15.70 14.13
N ALA A 440 2.01 -16.68 13.46
CA ALA A 440 2.66 -17.96 13.16
C ALA A 440 3.92 -17.80 12.29
N HIS A 441 3.83 -17.01 11.22
CA HIS A 441 4.96 -16.71 10.36
C HIS A 441 6.09 -16.00 11.13
N LYS A 442 5.77 -15.05 12.01
CA LYS A 442 6.74 -14.34 12.86
C LYS A 442 7.45 -15.26 13.86
N ARG A 443 6.81 -16.37 14.26
CA ARG A 443 7.41 -17.43 15.09
C ARG A 443 8.24 -18.45 14.30
N GLY A 444 8.40 -18.27 12.99
CA GLY A 444 9.06 -19.22 12.11
C GLY A 444 8.23 -20.48 11.81
N ARG A 445 6.93 -20.48 12.16
CA ARG A 445 6.01 -21.58 11.88
C ARG A 445 5.33 -21.37 10.52
N PHE A 446 6.10 -21.59 9.45
CA PHE A 446 5.65 -21.35 8.08
C PHE A 446 4.41 -22.20 7.71
N PHE A 447 4.39 -23.48 8.07
CA PHE A 447 3.28 -24.37 7.74
C PHE A 447 1.99 -24.01 8.47
N ASP A 448 2.07 -23.61 9.74
CA ASP A 448 0.91 -23.11 10.50
C ASP A 448 0.34 -21.84 9.85
N ALA A 449 1.20 -20.92 9.39
CA ALA A 449 0.77 -19.71 8.70
C ALA A 449 0.02 -20.01 7.39
N VAL A 450 0.48 -20.99 6.62
CA VAL A 450 -0.22 -21.48 5.42
C VAL A 450 -1.56 -22.12 5.81
N PHE A 451 -1.56 -22.98 6.83
CA PHE A 451 -2.75 -23.67 7.32
C PHE A 451 -3.85 -22.70 7.73
N TYR A 452 -3.52 -21.63 8.49
CA TYR A 452 -4.51 -20.63 8.89
C TYR A 452 -5.15 -19.94 7.68
N TYR A 453 -4.38 -19.59 6.65
CA TYR A 453 -4.93 -18.98 5.44
C TYR A 453 -5.77 -19.96 4.61
N GLU A 454 -5.33 -21.21 4.47
CA GLU A 454 -6.10 -22.26 3.76
C GLU A 454 -7.45 -22.50 4.46
N LYS A 455 -7.45 -22.66 5.78
CA LYS A 455 -8.67 -22.76 6.58
C LYS A 455 -9.53 -21.51 6.49
N GLY A 456 -8.91 -20.34 6.48
CA GLY A 456 -9.61 -19.09 6.27
C GLY A 456 -10.32 -19.00 4.92
N LEU A 457 -9.73 -19.55 3.84
CA LEU A 457 -10.37 -19.62 2.53
C LEU A 457 -11.45 -20.71 2.44
N GLU A 458 -11.44 -21.73 3.30
CA GLU A 458 -12.59 -22.63 3.45
C GLU A 458 -13.81 -21.89 4.01
N ILE A 459 -13.59 -20.96 4.95
CA ILE A 459 -14.64 -20.13 5.57
C ILE A 459 -15.03 -18.95 4.65
N TYR A 460 -14.04 -18.29 4.04
CA TYR A 460 -14.18 -17.10 3.21
C TYR A 460 -13.61 -17.32 1.80
N PRO A 461 -14.26 -18.14 0.96
CA PRO A 461 -13.71 -18.58 -0.34
C PRO A 461 -13.45 -17.45 -1.34
N ASN A 462 -14.12 -16.31 -1.17
CA ASN A 462 -13.99 -15.14 -2.07
C ASN A 462 -13.15 -14.01 -1.46
N SER A 463 -12.44 -14.24 -0.35
CA SER A 463 -11.60 -13.19 0.25
C SER A 463 -10.38 -12.89 -0.62
N SER A 464 -10.36 -11.66 -1.17
CA SER A 464 -9.18 -11.13 -1.86
C SER A 464 -7.98 -10.96 -0.92
N ARG A 465 -8.20 -10.64 0.37
CA ARG A 465 -7.10 -10.38 1.32
C ARG A 465 -6.40 -11.68 1.71
N LEU A 466 -7.16 -12.72 2.01
CA LEU A 466 -6.62 -14.04 2.35
C LEU A 466 -5.90 -14.66 1.15
N SER A 467 -6.52 -14.69 -0.03
CA SER A 467 -5.90 -15.22 -1.26
C SER A 467 -4.60 -14.50 -1.61
N ASN A 468 -4.58 -13.17 -1.47
CA ASN A 468 -3.37 -12.36 -1.68
C ASN A 468 -2.23 -12.78 -0.75
N ASN A 469 -2.48 -12.80 0.56
CA ASN A 469 -1.46 -13.11 1.53
C ASN A 469 -0.99 -14.57 1.43
N LEU A 470 -1.90 -15.51 1.18
CA LEU A 470 -1.58 -16.90 0.94
C LEU A 470 -0.70 -17.07 -0.30
N ALA A 471 -1.01 -16.40 -1.41
CA ALA A 471 -0.17 -16.44 -2.61
C ALA A 471 1.24 -15.93 -2.35
N LEU A 472 1.38 -14.81 -1.63
CA LEU A 472 2.70 -14.30 -1.23
C LEU A 472 3.45 -15.29 -0.33
N LEU A 473 2.74 -15.97 0.58
CA LEU A 473 3.31 -16.98 1.46
C LEU A 473 3.74 -18.24 0.69
N TYR A 474 2.92 -18.76 -0.23
CA TYR A 474 3.31 -19.84 -1.15
C TYR A 474 4.53 -19.47 -1.98
N SER A 475 4.61 -18.24 -2.48
CA SER A 475 5.82 -17.77 -3.18
C SER A 475 7.06 -17.76 -2.29
N LYS A 476 6.94 -17.48 -0.99
CA LYS A 476 8.06 -17.56 -0.05
C LYS A 476 8.48 -19.02 0.20
N GLY A 477 7.52 -19.95 0.19
CA GLY A 477 7.75 -21.39 0.29
C GLY A 477 8.15 -22.07 -1.02
N ASN A 478 8.60 -21.32 -2.03
CA ASN A 478 8.98 -21.82 -3.36
C ASN A 478 7.84 -22.53 -4.14
N GLN A 479 6.57 -22.24 -3.83
CA GLN A 479 5.38 -22.76 -4.52
C GLN A 479 4.80 -21.70 -5.46
N GLY A 480 5.63 -21.18 -6.37
CA GLY A 480 5.29 -20.06 -7.25
C GLY A 480 4.10 -20.30 -8.17
N GLN A 481 4.01 -21.50 -8.77
CA GLN A 481 2.89 -21.86 -9.67
C GLN A 481 1.55 -21.86 -8.94
N LYS A 482 1.50 -22.44 -7.72
CA LYS A 482 0.28 -22.41 -6.89
C LYS A 482 -0.12 -20.99 -6.51
N ALA A 483 0.87 -20.14 -6.17
CA ALA A 483 0.63 -18.74 -5.84
C ALA A 483 0.00 -17.98 -7.02
N ILE A 484 0.51 -18.18 -8.24
CA ILE A 484 0.00 -17.56 -9.46
C ILE A 484 -1.42 -18.05 -9.75
N GLN A 485 -1.65 -19.37 -9.73
CA GLN A 485 -2.96 -19.97 -9.97
C GLN A 485 -4.03 -19.48 -9.00
N LEU A 486 -3.68 -19.33 -7.72
CA LEU A 486 -4.60 -18.83 -6.69
C LEU A 486 -5.11 -17.42 -7.01
N LEU A 487 -4.22 -16.52 -7.45
CA LEU A 487 -4.63 -15.15 -7.79
C LEU A 487 -5.32 -15.05 -9.16
N GLU A 488 -4.96 -15.88 -10.13
CA GLU A 488 -5.64 -15.95 -11.42
C GLU A 488 -7.09 -16.43 -11.29
N ALA A 489 -7.35 -17.38 -10.38
CA ALA A 489 -8.68 -17.92 -10.12
C ALA A 489 -9.67 -16.88 -9.57
N MET A 490 -9.18 -15.86 -8.87
CA MET A 490 -10.02 -14.82 -8.25
C MET A 490 -10.73 -13.89 -9.25
N LYS A 491 -10.28 -13.80 -10.51
CA LYS A 491 -10.85 -12.95 -11.57
C LYS A 491 -11.29 -11.55 -11.07
N THR A 492 -10.37 -10.84 -10.45
CA THR A 492 -10.65 -9.59 -9.71
C THR A 492 -10.14 -8.34 -10.44
N SER A 493 -10.82 -7.20 -10.22
CA SER A 493 -10.35 -5.87 -10.64
C SER A 493 -9.49 -5.17 -9.57
N ASN A 494 -9.21 -5.84 -8.45
CA ASN A 494 -8.41 -5.27 -7.37
C ASN A 494 -6.95 -5.04 -7.81
N SER A 495 -6.54 -3.76 -7.84
CA SER A 495 -5.21 -3.34 -8.30
C SER A 495 -4.06 -3.94 -7.48
N VAL A 496 -4.27 -4.22 -6.18
CA VAL A 496 -3.28 -4.86 -5.31
C VAL A 496 -2.99 -6.29 -5.78
N LEU A 497 -4.04 -7.07 -6.02
CA LEU A 497 -3.92 -8.47 -6.45
C LEU A 497 -3.31 -8.55 -7.85
N ILE A 498 -3.72 -7.68 -8.78
CA ILE A 498 -3.16 -7.62 -10.14
C ILE A 498 -1.66 -7.26 -10.09
N SER A 499 -1.29 -6.27 -9.27
CA SER A 499 0.11 -5.87 -9.09
C SER A 499 0.96 -7.00 -8.50
N ASN A 500 0.44 -7.70 -7.49
CA ASN A 500 1.12 -8.83 -6.88
C ASN A 500 1.21 -10.04 -7.82
N LEU A 501 0.15 -10.35 -8.57
CA LEU A 501 0.15 -11.38 -9.60
C LEU A 501 1.23 -11.11 -10.65
N LEU A 502 1.31 -9.88 -11.15
CA LEU A 502 2.39 -9.45 -12.06
C LEU A 502 3.77 -9.65 -11.42
N GLY A 503 3.95 -9.19 -10.18
CA GLY A 503 5.20 -9.39 -9.45
C GLY A 503 5.56 -10.87 -9.27
N LEU A 504 4.58 -11.74 -9.03
CA LEU A 504 4.75 -13.19 -8.86
C LEU A 504 5.10 -13.86 -10.18
N LYS A 505 4.43 -13.51 -11.27
CA LYS A 505 4.74 -13.97 -12.63
C LYS A 505 6.18 -13.65 -13.01
N ILE A 506 6.64 -12.42 -12.73
CA ILE A 506 8.03 -11.99 -12.95
C ILE A 506 8.98 -12.78 -12.06
N LYS A 507 8.72 -12.85 -10.76
CA LYS A 507 9.59 -13.55 -9.80
C LYS A 507 9.79 -15.03 -10.13
N HIS A 508 8.76 -15.69 -10.64
CA HIS A 508 8.79 -17.13 -10.97
C HIS A 508 8.89 -17.41 -12.47
N LEU A 509 9.20 -16.40 -13.29
CA LEU A 509 9.42 -16.49 -14.74
C LEU A 509 8.28 -17.21 -15.49
N SER A 510 7.03 -16.90 -15.15
CA SER A 510 5.85 -17.57 -15.68
C SER A 510 4.90 -16.60 -16.38
N GLY A 511 4.56 -16.85 -17.65
CA GLY A 511 3.54 -16.08 -18.39
C GLY A 511 3.90 -14.61 -18.65
N LEU A 512 5.18 -14.31 -18.91
CA LEU A 512 5.69 -12.93 -19.04
C LEU A 512 5.31 -12.23 -20.36
N GLN A 513 5.04 -13.01 -21.40
CA GLN A 513 4.71 -12.53 -22.74
C GLN A 513 3.26 -12.06 -22.87
N GLU A 514 2.37 -12.55 -22.00
CA GLU A 514 0.96 -12.15 -22.02
C GLU A 514 0.82 -10.70 -21.53
N PRO A 515 0.11 -9.82 -22.27
CA PRO A 515 -0.26 -8.52 -21.74
C PRO A 515 -1.22 -8.76 -20.56
N ILE A 516 -0.72 -8.55 -19.34
CA ILE A 516 -1.57 -8.62 -18.15
C ILE A 516 -2.60 -7.50 -18.25
N ASP A 517 -3.88 -7.86 -18.08
CA ASP A 517 -5.03 -6.96 -18.14
C ASP A 517 -4.72 -5.63 -17.49
N LEU A 518 -4.92 -4.54 -18.24
CA LEU A 518 -4.72 -3.18 -17.77
C LEU A 518 -5.66 -2.93 -16.59
N PRO A 519 -5.15 -2.72 -15.36
CA PRO A 519 -6.03 -2.34 -14.27
C PRO A 519 -6.68 -0.99 -14.62
N GLN A 520 -7.97 -0.82 -14.31
CA GLN A 520 -8.70 0.43 -14.54
C GLN A 520 -7.97 1.63 -13.89
N THR A 521 -7.27 1.38 -12.79
CA THR A 521 -6.35 2.32 -12.12
C THR A 521 -4.96 1.70 -12.00
N ARG A 522 -3.96 2.31 -12.64
CA ARG A 522 -2.55 1.88 -12.52
C ARG A 522 -2.03 2.28 -11.14
N SER A 523 -1.90 1.34 -10.22
CA SER A 523 -1.25 1.58 -8.94
C SER A 523 0.26 1.81 -9.12
N PRO A 524 0.92 2.58 -8.24
CA PRO A 524 2.38 2.75 -8.28
C PRO A 524 3.16 1.43 -8.32
N GLN A 525 2.72 0.44 -7.56
CA GLN A 525 3.32 -0.89 -7.47
C GLN A 525 3.20 -1.64 -8.80
N TRP A 526 2.05 -1.55 -9.46
CA TRP A 526 1.87 -2.15 -10.78
C TRP A 526 2.80 -1.50 -11.80
N THR A 527 2.93 -0.17 -11.79
CA THR A 527 3.83 0.57 -12.69
C THR A 527 5.28 0.11 -12.52
N ILE A 528 5.73 -0.03 -11.26
CA ILE A 528 7.09 -0.45 -10.93
C ILE A 528 7.34 -1.91 -11.34
N ASN A 529 6.40 -2.82 -11.05
CA ASN A 529 6.50 -4.23 -11.45
C ASN A 529 6.45 -4.38 -12.98
N ASN A 530 5.62 -3.60 -13.67
CA ASN A 530 5.54 -3.66 -15.13
C ASN A 530 6.81 -3.11 -15.78
N LEU A 531 7.43 -2.07 -15.22
CA LEU A 531 8.77 -1.63 -15.64
C LEU A 531 9.79 -2.77 -15.50
N ALA A 532 9.78 -3.50 -14.38
CA ALA A 532 10.66 -4.66 -14.22
C ALA A 532 10.40 -5.74 -15.27
N ARG A 533 9.13 -6.03 -15.60
CA ARG A 533 8.78 -6.97 -16.68
C ARG A 533 9.29 -6.51 -18.04
N LEU A 534 9.07 -5.24 -18.39
CA LEU A 534 9.50 -4.69 -19.67
C LEU A 534 11.01 -4.73 -19.81
N ASN A 535 11.74 -4.34 -18.77
CA ASN A 535 13.21 -4.41 -18.77
C ASN A 535 13.70 -5.85 -18.86
N TYR A 536 13.06 -6.79 -18.16
CA TYR A 536 13.38 -8.22 -18.28
C TYR A 536 13.22 -8.74 -19.72
N LEU A 537 12.18 -8.29 -20.42
CA LEU A 537 11.90 -8.65 -21.81
C LEU A 537 12.67 -7.79 -22.84
N ALA A 538 13.51 -6.85 -22.40
CA ALA A 538 14.16 -5.85 -23.23
C ALA A 538 13.17 -5.06 -24.15
N LEU A 539 11.95 -4.81 -23.66
CA LEU A 539 10.91 -4.06 -24.38
C LEU A 539 10.89 -2.59 -23.96
N THR A 540 10.75 -1.68 -24.93
CA THR A 540 10.60 -0.25 -24.65
C THR A 540 9.14 0.06 -24.26
N PRO A 541 8.90 0.75 -23.13
CA PRO A 541 7.53 1.13 -22.76
C PRO A 541 7.00 2.26 -23.66
N ASP A 542 5.78 2.13 -24.20
CA ASP A 542 5.23 3.13 -25.15
C ASP A 542 4.93 4.51 -24.52
N THR A 543 4.58 4.60 -23.23
CA THR A 543 4.56 5.84 -22.43
C THR A 543 4.28 5.48 -20.97
N ILE A 544 5.10 5.97 -20.04
CA ILE A 544 4.82 5.86 -18.60
C ILE A 544 4.66 7.28 -18.08
N GLN A 545 3.43 7.65 -17.73
CA GLN A 545 3.18 8.92 -17.07
C GLN A 545 3.80 8.88 -15.68
N ALA A 546 4.54 9.93 -15.33
CA ALA A 546 5.07 10.09 -13.98
C ALA A 546 3.90 10.17 -12.99
N GLN A 547 3.84 9.22 -12.06
CA GLN A 547 2.89 9.23 -10.96
C GLN A 547 3.59 9.74 -9.70
N PRO A 548 2.92 10.55 -8.86
CA PRO A 548 3.46 10.91 -7.56
C PRO A 548 3.63 9.65 -6.69
N MET A 549 4.77 9.55 -6.02
CA MET A 549 5.14 8.40 -5.19
C MET A 549 5.17 8.85 -3.73
N ASP A 550 4.20 8.39 -2.94
CA ASP A 550 4.00 8.86 -1.56
C ASP A 550 5.08 8.35 -0.58
N SER A 551 5.67 7.19 -0.87
CA SER A 551 6.68 6.55 -0.04
C SER A 551 8.05 6.57 -0.69
N ARG A 552 9.09 6.74 0.14
CA ARG A 552 10.49 6.71 -0.27
C ARG A 552 10.89 5.40 -0.95
N LEU A 553 10.37 4.26 -0.47
CA LEU A 553 10.61 2.96 -1.07
C LEU A 553 10.05 2.90 -2.51
N LEU A 554 8.86 3.47 -2.73
CA LEU A 554 8.25 3.54 -4.06
C LEU A 554 9.05 4.46 -4.98
N GLN A 555 9.53 5.60 -4.47
CA GLN A 555 10.41 6.51 -5.21
C GLN A 555 11.71 5.81 -5.64
N ALA A 556 12.40 5.17 -4.70
CA ALA A 556 13.65 4.45 -4.98
C ALA A 556 13.47 3.34 -6.03
N ALA A 557 12.43 2.52 -5.87
CA ALA A 557 12.11 1.43 -6.78
C ALA A 557 11.71 1.93 -8.18
N TYR A 558 10.91 3.00 -8.25
CA TYR A 558 10.54 3.62 -9.51
C TYR A 558 11.76 4.21 -10.24
N ILE A 559 12.63 4.93 -9.52
CA ILE A 559 13.85 5.51 -10.11
C ILE A 559 14.74 4.39 -10.65
N ARG A 560 15.03 3.34 -9.86
CA ARG A 560 15.84 2.19 -10.31
C ARG A 560 15.29 1.59 -11.60
N ASN A 561 14.03 1.16 -11.57
CA ASN A 561 13.45 0.43 -12.70
C ASN A 561 13.32 1.34 -13.94
N SER A 562 13.08 2.64 -13.75
CA SER A 562 13.03 3.63 -14.83
C SER A 562 14.40 3.93 -15.41
N LEU A 563 15.44 4.04 -14.57
CA LEU A 563 16.83 4.16 -15.00
C LEU A 563 17.14 3.01 -15.92
N THR A 564 17.04 1.76 -15.47
CA THR A 564 17.31 0.56 -16.29
C THR A 564 16.64 0.57 -17.69
N SER A 565 15.48 1.20 -17.85
CA SER A 565 14.79 1.33 -19.16
C SER A 565 15.37 2.40 -20.12
N GLY A 566 16.37 3.18 -19.71
CA GLY A 566 17.02 4.23 -20.52
C GLY A 566 16.18 5.49 -20.72
N LYS A 567 15.10 5.69 -19.94
CA LYS A 567 14.14 6.79 -20.14
C LYS A 567 14.50 8.10 -19.46
N ILE A 568 15.26 8.05 -18.37
CA ILE A 568 15.66 9.25 -17.65
C ILE A 568 16.88 9.85 -18.36
N LYS A 569 16.64 10.90 -19.14
CA LYS A 569 17.70 11.62 -19.88
C LYS A 569 18.31 12.79 -19.09
N ASP A 570 17.70 13.20 -17.98
CA ASP A 570 18.16 14.32 -17.16
C ASP A 570 19.00 13.85 -15.95
N SER A 571 20.28 13.60 -16.23
CA SER A 571 21.26 13.08 -15.26
C SER A 571 21.36 13.90 -13.96
N LYS A 572 21.51 15.22 -14.11
CA LYS A 572 21.88 16.12 -13.01
C LYS A 572 20.75 16.28 -12.01
N ASN A 573 19.52 16.41 -12.50
CA ASN A 573 18.33 16.44 -11.64
C ASN A 573 18.09 15.08 -10.98
N THR A 574 18.39 13.97 -11.67
CA THR A 574 18.23 12.62 -11.11
C THR A 574 19.26 12.31 -10.03
N ASN A 575 20.53 12.63 -10.26
CA ASN A 575 21.59 12.43 -9.28
C ASN A 575 21.41 13.33 -8.05
N SER A 576 21.03 14.60 -8.23
CA SER A 576 20.73 15.49 -7.10
C SER A 576 19.50 15.01 -6.30
N HIS A 577 18.49 14.47 -6.97
CA HIS A 577 17.36 13.82 -6.30
C HIS A 577 17.80 12.57 -5.53
N LEU A 578 18.60 11.68 -6.12
CA LEU A 578 19.16 10.51 -5.44
C LEU A 578 20.02 10.91 -4.22
N ASP A 579 20.83 11.96 -4.33
CA ASP A 579 21.62 12.49 -3.22
C ASP A 579 20.74 12.99 -2.07
N SER A 580 19.63 13.65 -2.40
CA SER A 580 18.63 14.06 -1.40
C SER A 580 17.99 12.86 -0.69
N LEU A 581 17.72 11.76 -1.42
CA LEU A 581 17.15 10.55 -0.84
C LEU A 581 18.16 9.81 0.05
N ILE A 582 19.43 9.75 -0.38
CA ILE A 582 20.53 9.14 0.39
C ILE A 582 20.76 9.91 1.68
N ALA A 583 20.84 11.25 1.62
CA ALA A 583 21.08 12.10 2.80
C ALA A 583 19.96 11.98 3.85
N ASN A 584 18.72 11.75 3.39
CA ASN A 584 17.55 11.62 4.25
C ASN A 584 17.26 10.17 4.70
N SER A 585 18.05 9.18 4.26
CA SER A 585 17.90 7.79 4.66
C SER A 585 18.70 7.47 5.92
N SER A 586 18.04 6.89 6.93
CA SER A 586 18.69 6.34 8.12
C SER A 586 19.06 4.85 7.98
N ASN A 587 18.61 4.20 6.91
CA ASN A 587 18.81 2.77 6.69
C ASN A 587 20.01 2.52 5.76
N THR A 588 21.05 1.88 6.29
CA THR A 588 22.28 1.55 5.57
C THR A 588 22.03 0.73 4.29
N GLN A 589 21.07 -0.20 4.31
CA GLN A 589 20.72 -0.98 3.11
C GLN A 589 20.08 -0.09 2.04
N GLU A 590 19.18 0.81 2.43
CA GLU A 590 18.53 1.74 1.49
C GLU A 590 19.55 2.69 0.86
N GLN A 591 20.51 3.19 1.64
CA GLN A 591 21.61 4.01 1.12
C GLN A 591 22.46 3.27 0.08
N MET A 592 22.80 2.00 0.36
CA MET A 592 23.53 1.13 -0.58
C MET A 592 22.79 1.01 -1.91
N GLU A 593 21.50 0.70 -1.84
CA GLU A 593 20.65 0.53 -3.02
C GLU A 593 20.48 1.81 -3.85
N LEU A 594 20.32 2.96 -3.20
CA LEU A 594 20.23 4.25 -3.89
C LEU A 594 21.55 4.62 -4.58
N ARG A 595 22.69 4.30 -3.97
CA ARG A 595 24.01 4.51 -4.58
C ARG A 595 24.25 3.59 -5.78
N LEU A 596 23.80 2.34 -5.70
CA LEU A 596 23.77 1.47 -6.88
C LEU A 596 22.90 2.07 -8.00
N SER A 597 21.85 2.85 -7.69
CA SER A 597 21.01 3.51 -8.71
C SER A 597 21.81 4.60 -9.42
N LYS A 598 22.69 5.29 -8.70
CA LYS A 598 23.65 6.23 -9.30
C LYS A 598 24.62 5.52 -10.25
N VAL A 599 25.10 4.31 -9.90
CA VAL A 599 25.96 3.52 -10.80
C VAL A 599 25.26 3.26 -12.14
N VAL A 600 24.01 2.81 -12.11
CA VAL A 600 23.23 2.58 -13.34
C VAL A 600 23.01 3.86 -14.12
N ASN A 601 22.70 4.97 -13.44
CA ASN A 601 22.51 6.26 -14.07
C ASN A 601 23.79 6.74 -14.78
N TYR A 602 24.94 6.68 -14.10
CA TYR A 602 26.23 7.06 -14.68
C TYR A 602 26.61 6.16 -15.85
N TYR A 603 26.43 4.85 -15.70
CA TYR A 603 26.69 3.89 -16.76
C TYR A 603 25.86 4.17 -18.02
N GLN A 604 24.55 4.44 -17.88
CA GLN A 604 23.67 4.75 -19.02
C GLN A 604 23.99 6.06 -19.72
N GLN A 605 24.76 6.93 -19.08
CA GLN A 605 25.26 8.19 -19.65
C GLN A 605 26.64 8.02 -20.28
N HIS A 606 27.15 6.80 -20.35
CA HIS A 606 28.53 6.49 -20.73
C HIS A 606 29.57 7.19 -19.82
N ASP A 607 29.25 7.47 -18.55
CA ASP A 607 30.21 7.97 -17.55
C ASP A 607 30.76 6.81 -16.70
N LEU A 608 31.69 6.06 -17.29
CA LEU A 608 32.31 4.90 -16.64
C LEU A 608 33.18 5.30 -15.45
N ILE A 609 33.86 6.45 -15.50
CA ILE A 609 34.68 6.94 -14.38
C ILE A 609 33.81 7.15 -13.14
N SER A 610 32.68 7.85 -13.27
CA SER A 610 31.78 8.07 -12.13
C SER A 610 31.13 6.78 -11.66
N ALA A 611 30.73 5.90 -12.57
CA ALA A 611 30.16 4.59 -12.23
C ALA A 611 31.14 3.74 -11.40
N LEU A 612 32.39 3.60 -11.86
CA LEU A 612 33.45 2.86 -11.17
C LEU A 612 33.84 3.51 -9.84
N LYS A 613 33.91 4.85 -9.78
CA LYS A 613 34.16 5.58 -8.53
C LYS A 613 33.07 5.35 -7.48
N GLN A 614 31.80 5.30 -7.91
CA GLN A 614 30.69 4.96 -7.01
C GLN A 614 30.78 3.52 -6.52
N LEU A 615 31.14 2.56 -7.40
CA LEU A 615 31.37 1.17 -7.00
C LEU A 615 32.54 1.06 -6.00
N ASN A 616 33.65 1.76 -6.22
CA ASN A 616 34.77 1.77 -5.27
C ASN A 616 34.37 2.34 -3.91
N GLY A 617 33.58 3.42 -3.88
CA GLY A 617 33.00 3.93 -2.64
C GLY A 617 32.11 2.89 -1.94
N LEU A 618 31.29 2.15 -2.69
CA LEU A 618 30.48 1.06 -2.16
C LEU A 618 31.32 -0.10 -1.61
N MET A 619 32.43 -0.45 -2.25
CA MET A 619 33.34 -1.49 -1.75
C MET A 619 33.93 -1.13 -0.38
N LEU A 620 34.30 0.14 -0.19
CA LEU A 620 34.87 0.65 1.07
C LEU A 620 33.82 0.72 2.18
N ASP A 621 32.63 1.24 1.85
CA ASP A 621 31.56 1.45 2.83
C ASP A 621 30.87 0.12 3.22
N TYR A 622 30.89 -0.89 2.34
CA TYR A 622 30.17 -2.17 2.50
C TYR A 622 31.07 -3.38 2.20
N PRO A 623 32.09 -3.66 3.06
CA PRO A 623 33.10 -4.68 2.79
C PRO A 623 32.55 -6.10 2.62
N LYS A 624 31.42 -6.42 3.27
CA LYS A 624 30.77 -7.75 3.14
C LYS A 624 30.17 -8.00 1.75
N SER A 625 29.81 -6.93 1.03
CA SER A 625 29.25 -7.00 -0.32
C SER A 625 30.27 -6.57 -1.38
N SER A 626 31.53 -6.34 -0.97
CA SER A 626 32.59 -5.86 -1.87
C SER A 626 32.80 -6.79 -3.07
N GLY A 627 32.74 -8.11 -2.88
CA GLY A 627 32.83 -9.07 -3.99
C GLY A 627 31.78 -8.86 -5.09
N TYR A 628 30.54 -8.50 -4.72
CA TYR A 628 29.48 -8.19 -5.69
C TYR A 628 29.79 -6.91 -6.48
N PHE A 629 30.19 -5.81 -5.81
CA PHE A 629 30.50 -4.56 -6.50
C PHE A 629 31.73 -4.68 -7.41
N ARG A 630 32.72 -5.49 -7.02
CA ARG A 630 33.93 -5.74 -7.83
C ARG A 630 33.63 -6.53 -9.08
N GLN A 631 32.77 -7.53 -9.00
CA GLN A 631 32.31 -8.24 -10.19
C GLN A 631 31.53 -7.31 -11.13
N GLN A 632 30.71 -6.39 -10.61
CA GLN A 632 30.03 -5.39 -11.44
C GLN A 632 31.03 -4.40 -12.07
N ALA A 633 32.08 -3.99 -11.35
CA ALA A 633 33.17 -3.19 -11.90
C ALA A 633 33.92 -3.94 -13.01
N ALA A 634 34.21 -5.23 -12.82
CA ALA A 634 34.83 -6.08 -13.82
C ALA A 634 33.97 -6.19 -15.10
N ALA A 635 32.65 -6.35 -14.97
CA ALA A 635 31.74 -6.37 -16.11
C ALA A 635 31.75 -5.03 -16.88
N ILE A 636 31.73 -3.89 -16.18
CA ILE A 636 31.84 -2.56 -16.78
C ILE A 636 33.18 -2.40 -17.51
N LEU A 637 34.29 -2.81 -16.91
CA LEU A 637 35.62 -2.72 -17.54
C LEU A 637 35.75 -3.65 -18.76
N ALA A 638 35.21 -4.87 -18.67
CA ALA A 638 35.18 -5.81 -19.79
C ALA A 638 34.32 -5.30 -20.95
N SER A 639 33.21 -4.61 -20.68
CA SER A 639 32.42 -3.96 -21.74
C SER A 639 33.18 -2.87 -22.50
N ALA A 640 34.20 -2.30 -21.88
CA ALA A 640 35.09 -1.32 -22.51
C ALA A 640 36.37 -1.95 -23.12
N TRP A 641 36.42 -3.29 -23.23
CA TRP A 641 37.56 -4.08 -23.72
C TRP A 641 38.81 -4.04 -22.83
N ASP A 642 38.72 -3.58 -21.59
CA ASP A 642 39.82 -3.62 -20.61
C ASP A 642 39.79 -4.90 -19.78
N PHE A 643 40.14 -6.01 -20.43
CA PHE A 643 40.17 -7.33 -19.79
C PHE A 643 41.25 -7.47 -18.72
N HIS A 644 42.34 -6.71 -18.81
CA HIS A 644 43.40 -6.75 -17.80
C HIS A 644 42.91 -6.19 -16.45
N LYS A 645 42.28 -5.01 -16.45
CA LYS A 645 41.69 -4.45 -15.22
C LYS A 645 40.45 -5.23 -14.78
N ALA A 646 39.61 -5.65 -15.72
CA ALA A 646 38.46 -6.50 -15.40
C ALA A 646 38.89 -7.81 -14.70
N SER A 647 39.95 -8.46 -15.17
CA SER A 647 40.52 -9.66 -14.57
C SER A 647 41.07 -9.40 -13.16
N THR A 648 41.72 -8.26 -12.95
CA THR A 648 42.19 -7.82 -11.62
C THR A 648 41.00 -7.66 -10.65
N GLU A 649 39.99 -6.90 -11.05
CA GLU A 649 38.78 -6.68 -10.23
C GLU A 649 38.05 -7.98 -9.93
N LEU A 650 37.94 -8.88 -10.90
CA LEU A 650 37.28 -10.18 -10.74
C LEU A 650 38.08 -11.13 -9.82
N THR A 651 39.40 -11.08 -9.88
CA THR A 651 40.27 -11.81 -8.95
C THR A 651 40.10 -11.30 -7.51
N GLU A 652 40.09 -9.97 -7.34
CA GLU A 652 39.83 -9.33 -6.04
C GLU A 652 38.38 -9.57 -5.56
N ALA A 653 37.41 -9.70 -6.47
CA ALA A 653 36.03 -10.05 -6.16
C ALA A 653 35.97 -11.41 -5.47
N GLY A 654 36.69 -12.41 -5.99
CA GLY A 654 36.79 -13.74 -5.40
C GLY A 654 37.42 -13.74 -4.01
N GLN A 655 38.47 -12.93 -3.81
CA GLN A 655 39.07 -12.72 -2.49
C GLN A 655 38.11 -12.04 -1.51
N SER A 656 37.22 -11.19 -2.04
CA SER A 656 36.19 -10.45 -1.31
C SER A 656 34.87 -11.22 -1.16
N GLY A 657 34.87 -12.54 -1.39
CA GLY A 657 33.73 -13.42 -1.12
C GLY A 657 32.78 -13.69 -2.30
N PHE A 658 33.08 -13.20 -3.50
CA PHE A 658 32.30 -13.53 -4.69
C PHE A 658 32.45 -15.01 -5.08
N SER A 659 31.34 -15.67 -5.39
CA SER A 659 31.29 -17.12 -5.68
C SER A 659 30.41 -17.54 -6.87
N ASN A 660 29.60 -16.63 -7.41
CA ASN A 660 28.66 -16.91 -8.50
C ASN A 660 29.30 -16.73 -9.88
N TYR A 661 30.31 -17.54 -10.18
CA TYR A 661 31.04 -17.46 -11.45
C TYR A 661 30.23 -18.05 -12.62
N ASN A 662 30.37 -17.48 -13.82
CA ASN A 662 29.75 -17.95 -15.06
C ASN A 662 30.85 -18.08 -16.15
N PRO A 663 30.56 -18.70 -17.30
CA PRO A 663 31.58 -18.88 -18.36
C PRO A 663 32.23 -17.58 -18.82
N VAL A 664 31.48 -16.48 -18.84
CA VAL A 664 31.99 -15.16 -19.26
C VAL A 664 33.03 -14.62 -18.26
N HIS A 665 32.87 -14.88 -16.97
CA HIS A 665 33.90 -14.53 -15.97
C HIS A 665 35.22 -15.26 -16.22
N LEU A 666 35.19 -16.52 -16.67
CA LEU A 666 36.40 -17.27 -17.02
C LEU A 666 37.08 -16.69 -18.26
N MET A 667 36.29 -16.31 -19.26
CA MET A 667 36.77 -15.60 -20.44
C MET A 667 37.49 -14.30 -20.06
N ILE A 668 36.91 -13.51 -19.15
CA ILE A 668 37.50 -12.25 -18.68
C ILE A 668 38.87 -12.50 -18.04
N LEU A 669 39.00 -13.52 -17.20
CA LEU A 669 40.26 -13.87 -16.55
C LEU A 669 41.31 -14.35 -17.56
N ALA A 670 40.91 -15.20 -18.51
CA ALA A 670 41.79 -15.74 -19.55
C ALA A 670 42.37 -14.62 -20.44
N PHE A 671 41.51 -13.74 -20.98
CA PHE A 671 41.96 -12.61 -21.81
C PHE A 671 42.67 -11.52 -21.02
N GLY A 672 42.41 -11.38 -19.72
CA GLY A 672 43.16 -10.52 -18.82
C GLY A 672 44.51 -11.09 -18.38
N GLN A 673 45.07 -12.06 -19.12
CA GLN A 673 46.37 -12.70 -18.87
C GLN A 673 46.47 -13.45 -17.52
N ASN A 674 45.33 -13.87 -16.95
CA ASN A 674 45.29 -14.59 -15.68
C ASN A 674 44.72 -16.02 -15.85
N GLN A 675 45.31 -16.77 -16.79
CA GLN A 675 44.87 -18.11 -17.18
C GLN A 675 44.85 -19.11 -16.01
N MET A 676 45.89 -19.08 -15.15
CA MET A 676 45.96 -19.97 -13.98
C MET A 676 44.79 -19.75 -13.01
N GLU A 677 44.40 -18.50 -12.81
CA GLU A 677 43.28 -18.15 -11.94
C GLU A 677 41.93 -18.56 -12.57
N ALA A 678 41.79 -18.40 -13.89
CA ALA A 678 40.63 -18.87 -14.63
C ALA A 678 40.44 -20.39 -14.46
N GLU A 679 41.49 -21.17 -14.64
CA GLU A 679 41.48 -22.64 -14.46
C GLU A 679 41.18 -23.05 -13.01
N ARG A 680 41.73 -22.30 -12.05
CA ARG A 680 41.47 -22.50 -10.61
C ARG A 680 40.00 -22.27 -10.27
N ILE A 681 39.40 -21.18 -10.77
CA ILE A 681 37.99 -20.84 -10.54
C ILE A 681 37.08 -21.84 -11.25
N ALA A 682 37.37 -22.19 -12.50
CA ALA A 682 36.64 -23.19 -13.28
C ALA A 682 36.55 -24.51 -12.52
N SER A 683 37.69 -25.00 -12.02
CA SER A 683 37.77 -26.25 -11.24
C SER A 683 37.07 -26.15 -9.89
N LYS A 684 37.28 -25.05 -9.15
CA LYS A 684 36.73 -24.86 -7.80
C LYS A 684 35.21 -24.69 -7.80
N HIS A 685 34.67 -23.94 -8.76
CA HIS A 685 33.25 -23.58 -8.85
C HIS A 685 32.47 -24.43 -9.87
N GLN A 686 33.14 -25.41 -10.51
CA GLN A 686 32.55 -26.31 -11.52
C GLN A 686 31.93 -25.56 -12.70
N VAL A 687 32.55 -24.45 -13.09
CA VAL A 687 32.13 -23.62 -14.22
C VAL A 687 32.93 -24.03 -15.44
N LYS A 688 32.24 -24.27 -16.57
CA LYS A 688 32.90 -24.58 -17.84
C LYS A 688 33.31 -23.30 -18.56
N PHE A 689 34.47 -23.32 -19.22
CA PHE A 689 34.83 -22.29 -20.19
C PHE A 689 33.78 -22.23 -21.32
N PRO A 690 33.62 -21.06 -21.96
CA PRO A 690 32.78 -20.96 -23.15
C PRO A 690 33.19 -21.99 -24.22
N GLU A 691 32.21 -22.59 -24.91
CA GLU A 691 32.47 -23.69 -25.86
C GLU A 691 33.43 -23.29 -26.98
N TRP A 692 33.40 -22.02 -27.39
CA TRP A 692 34.28 -21.47 -28.42
C TRP A 692 35.74 -21.31 -27.96
N MET A 693 36.03 -21.33 -26.65
CA MET A 693 37.41 -21.31 -26.12
C MET A 693 38.05 -22.71 -26.03
N SER A 694 37.39 -23.76 -26.53
CA SER A 694 37.97 -25.10 -26.55
C SER A 694 39.09 -25.21 -27.59
N GLU A 695 40.23 -25.81 -27.21
CA GLU A 695 41.37 -26.07 -28.11
C GLU A 695 41.00 -26.87 -29.39
N ASN A 696 39.86 -27.55 -29.39
CA ASN A 696 39.36 -28.33 -30.53
C ASN A 696 38.42 -27.52 -31.46
N ASN A 697 38.19 -26.23 -31.20
CA ASN A 697 37.33 -25.38 -32.03
C ASN A 697 38.16 -24.64 -33.12
N PRO A 698 37.94 -24.90 -34.41
CA PRO A 698 38.66 -24.22 -35.50
C PRO A 698 38.43 -22.69 -35.55
N GLU A 699 37.29 -22.19 -35.07
CA GLU A 699 37.00 -20.74 -34.99
C GLU A 699 37.91 -20.03 -33.97
N TYR A 700 38.33 -20.73 -32.90
CA TYR A 700 39.27 -20.19 -31.92
C TYR A 700 40.63 -19.87 -32.54
N THR A 701 41.14 -20.73 -33.42
CA THR A 701 42.45 -20.54 -34.06
C THR A 701 42.48 -19.38 -35.06
N SER A 702 41.42 -19.16 -35.85
CA SER A 702 41.34 -18.01 -36.77
C SER A 702 41.12 -16.69 -36.06
N ASP A 703 40.35 -16.70 -34.97
CA ASP A 703 39.89 -15.47 -34.31
C ASP A 703 40.78 -15.08 -33.12
N SER A 704 41.68 -15.96 -32.69
CA SER A 704 42.72 -15.66 -31.68
C SER A 704 43.58 -14.45 -32.05
N SER A 705 43.84 -14.22 -33.35
CA SER A 705 44.56 -13.03 -33.81
C SER A 705 43.72 -11.76 -33.61
N PHE A 706 42.40 -11.81 -33.80
CA PHE A 706 41.53 -10.67 -33.56
C PHE A 706 41.56 -10.26 -32.08
N TYR A 707 41.40 -11.23 -31.18
CA TYR A 707 41.46 -10.95 -29.74
C TYR A 707 42.83 -10.45 -29.32
N ALA A 708 43.93 -10.99 -29.87
CA ALA A 708 45.27 -10.50 -29.56
C ALA A 708 45.45 -9.00 -29.92
N HIS A 709 44.92 -8.56 -31.07
CA HIS A 709 45.03 -7.16 -31.51
C HIS A 709 44.06 -6.24 -30.77
N ILE A 710 42.81 -6.66 -30.53
CA ILE A 710 41.81 -5.80 -29.88
C ILE A 710 42.12 -5.58 -28.39
N LEU A 711 42.70 -6.58 -27.71
CA LEU A 711 43.11 -6.48 -26.31
C LEU A 711 44.27 -5.49 -26.11
N GLN A 712 45.13 -5.35 -27.10
CA GLN A 712 46.24 -4.39 -27.10
C GLN A 712 45.85 -3.05 -27.74
N LEU A 713 44.63 -2.92 -28.25
CA LEU A 713 44.21 -1.77 -29.03
C LEU A 713 44.47 -0.48 -28.25
N SER A 714 44.02 -0.38 -27.00
CA SER A 714 44.16 0.83 -26.18
C SER A 714 45.62 1.31 -26.00
N SER A 715 46.60 0.42 -25.86
CA SER A 715 48.02 0.77 -25.71
C SER A 715 48.80 0.84 -27.03
N SER A 716 48.25 0.33 -28.12
CA SER A 716 48.93 0.21 -29.41
C SER A 716 49.07 1.53 -30.19
N LEU A 717 50.07 1.57 -31.07
CA LEU A 717 50.25 2.61 -32.11
C LEU A 717 49.65 2.16 -33.46
N PRO A 718 49.33 3.07 -34.39
CA PRO A 718 48.75 2.73 -35.70
C PRO A 718 49.49 1.68 -36.49
N ALA A 719 50.83 1.72 -36.45
CA ALA A 719 51.68 0.78 -37.16
C ALA A 719 51.46 -0.68 -36.70
N GLN A 720 50.92 -0.89 -35.50
CA GLN A 720 50.72 -2.21 -34.90
C GLN A 720 49.33 -2.82 -35.22
N PHE A 721 48.32 -2.00 -35.54
CA PHE A 721 46.96 -2.51 -35.80
C PHE A 721 46.43 -2.23 -37.23
N TRP A 722 46.92 -1.18 -37.91
CA TRP A 722 46.40 -0.79 -39.22
C TRP A 722 46.63 -1.83 -40.32
N PRO A 723 47.82 -2.45 -40.46
CA PRO A 723 48.05 -3.50 -41.45
C PRO A 723 47.11 -4.69 -41.25
N TYR A 724 46.93 -5.10 -39.99
CA TYR A 724 46.00 -6.17 -39.62
C TYR A 724 44.57 -5.85 -40.05
N PHE A 725 44.08 -4.63 -39.76
CA PHE A 725 42.74 -4.20 -40.20
C PHE A 725 42.56 -4.26 -41.73
N THR A 726 43.58 -3.87 -42.50
CA THR A 726 43.50 -3.90 -43.96
C THR A 726 43.49 -5.34 -44.52
N GLU A 727 44.22 -6.26 -43.90
CA GLU A 727 44.34 -7.66 -44.32
C GLU A 727 43.14 -8.54 -43.89
N MET A 728 42.35 -8.11 -42.90
CA MET A 728 41.17 -8.85 -42.46
C MET A 728 40.12 -8.99 -43.58
N GLU A 729 39.58 -10.19 -43.75
CA GLU A 729 38.42 -10.40 -44.62
C GLU A 729 37.15 -9.72 -44.07
N PRO A 730 36.23 -9.25 -44.94
CA PRO A 730 34.95 -8.68 -44.51
C PRO A 730 34.16 -9.68 -43.65
N SER A 731 34.02 -9.36 -42.36
CA SER A 731 33.40 -10.21 -41.34
C SER A 731 32.81 -9.35 -40.21
N GLY A 732 31.95 -9.93 -39.37
CA GLY A 732 31.44 -9.27 -38.16
C GLY A 732 32.57 -8.78 -37.24
N LEU A 733 33.64 -9.55 -37.10
CA LEU A 733 34.84 -9.17 -36.34
C LEU A 733 35.55 -7.94 -36.93
N LYS A 734 35.61 -7.81 -38.26
CA LYS A 734 36.18 -6.61 -38.91
C LYS A 734 35.32 -5.37 -38.66
N VAL A 735 33.99 -5.52 -38.61
CA VAL A 735 33.06 -4.44 -38.24
C VAL A 735 33.25 -4.03 -36.77
N LEU A 736 33.35 -5.01 -35.87
CA LEU A 736 33.61 -4.79 -34.46
C LEU A 736 34.95 -4.07 -34.24
N LEU A 737 36.04 -4.53 -34.87
CA LEU A 737 37.35 -3.87 -34.81
C LEU A 737 37.27 -2.43 -35.35
N ALA A 738 36.65 -2.22 -36.52
CA ALA A 738 36.48 -0.90 -37.12
C ALA A 738 35.76 0.06 -36.15
N SER A 739 34.68 -0.40 -35.51
CA SER A 739 33.93 0.40 -34.55
C SER A 739 34.78 0.75 -33.32
N GLN A 740 35.51 -0.20 -32.74
CA GLN A 740 36.38 0.05 -31.59
C GLN A 740 37.53 0.99 -31.96
N VAL A 741 38.15 0.83 -33.13
CA VAL A 741 39.19 1.76 -33.63
C VAL A 741 38.63 3.18 -33.79
N LEU A 742 37.40 3.34 -34.30
CA LEU A 742 36.76 4.65 -34.45
C LEU A 742 36.60 5.35 -33.09
N PHE A 743 36.12 4.64 -32.07
CA PHE A 743 35.86 5.19 -30.74
C PHE A 743 37.12 5.36 -29.88
N GLN A 744 38.08 4.43 -29.98
CA GLN A 744 39.24 4.40 -29.09
C GLN A 744 40.50 5.04 -29.70
N LYS A 745 40.64 5.04 -31.03
CA LYS A 745 41.91 5.32 -31.72
C LYS A 745 41.83 6.25 -32.95
N SER A 746 40.67 6.81 -33.26
CA SER A 746 40.53 7.65 -34.47
C SER A 746 41.38 8.92 -34.49
N HIS A 747 41.91 9.36 -33.34
CA HIS A 747 42.87 10.48 -33.23
C HIS A 747 44.24 10.19 -33.86
N TRP A 748 44.58 8.91 -34.04
CA TRP A 748 45.84 8.49 -34.61
C TRP A 748 45.78 8.19 -36.13
N LEU A 749 44.59 8.12 -36.72
CA LEU A 749 44.41 7.76 -38.13
C LEU A 749 44.70 8.95 -39.06
N LEU A 750 45.39 8.69 -40.17
CA LEU A 750 45.51 9.65 -41.27
C LEU A 750 44.13 9.95 -41.87
N PRO A 751 43.90 11.15 -42.46
CA PRO A 751 42.61 11.49 -43.07
C PRO A 751 42.09 10.44 -44.07
N SER A 752 42.96 9.87 -44.91
CA SER A 752 42.60 8.82 -45.86
C SER A 752 42.19 7.51 -45.19
N GLN A 753 42.91 7.10 -44.14
CA GLN A 753 42.60 5.92 -43.33
C GLN A 753 41.26 6.07 -42.60
N LYS A 754 41.00 7.27 -42.08
CA LYS A 754 39.73 7.61 -41.43
C LYS A 754 38.57 7.55 -42.42
N GLU A 755 38.73 8.10 -43.62
CA GLU A 755 37.73 8.03 -44.68
C GLU A 755 37.42 6.59 -45.08
N GLU A 756 38.45 5.74 -45.24
CA GLU A 756 38.31 4.32 -45.54
C GLU A 756 37.52 3.57 -44.45
N LEU A 757 37.89 3.76 -43.18
CA LEU A 757 37.25 3.12 -42.04
C LEU A 757 35.78 3.56 -41.87
N VAL A 758 35.51 4.85 -42.07
CA VAL A 758 34.15 5.42 -42.00
C VAL A 758 33.29 4.92 -43.15
N HIS A 759 33.85 4.86 -44.36
CA HIS A 759 33.15 4.30 -45.52
C HIS A 759 32.79 2.83 -45.27
N TYR A 760 33.74 2.04 -44.76
CA TYR A 760 33.51 0.64 -44.41
C TYR A 760 32.36 0.46 -43.41
N LEU A 761 32.31 1.27 -42.34
CA LEU A 761 31.26 1.21 -41.32
C LEU A 761 29.88 1.68 -41.84
N LYS A 762 29.83 2.70 -42.72
CA LYS A 762 28.58 3.24 -43.26
C LYS A 762 27.83 2.28 -44.19
N VAL A 763 28.55 1.36 -44.82
CA VAL A 763 28.00 0.39 -45.77
C VAL A 763 27.43 -0.85 -45.07
N GLN A 764 27.67 -1.02 -43.77
CA GLN A 764 27.13 -2.14 -42.98
C GLN A 764 25.63 -1.97 -42.70
N GLU A 765 24.89 -3.08 -42.68
CA GLU A 765 23.47 -3.08 -42.33
C GLU A 765 23.26 -2.62 -40.88
N GLY A 766 22.27 -1.73 -40.65
CA GLY A 766 21.95 -1.21 -39.32
C GLY A 766 22.83 -0.05 -38.81
N ALA A 767 23.83 0.38 -39.58
CA ALA A 767 24.72 1.48 -39.20
C ALA A 767 24.03 2.86 -39.20
N ASP A 768 24.08 3.60 -38.09
CA ASP A 768 23.68 5.03 -38.07
C ASP A 768 24.77 5.86 -38.75
N GLN A 769 24.64 6.01 -40.07
CA GLN A 769 25.60 6.72 -40.92
C GLN A 769 25.88 8.16 -40.45
N SER A 770 24.87 8.83 -39.88
CA SER A 770 25.03 10.20 -39.38
C SER A 770 25.79 10.25 -38.06
N PHE A 771 25.55 9.29 -37.16
CA PHE A 771 26.31 9.17 -35.92
C PHE A 771 27.77 8.76 -36.17
N ILE A 772 28.00 7.81 -37.07
CA ILE A 772 29.36 7.40 -37.50
C ILE A 772 30.09 8.61 -38.10
N SER A 773 29.41 9.42 -38.91
CA SER A 773 29.99 10.66 -39.46
C SER A 773 30.31 11.68 -38.38
N ALA A 774 29.42 11.83 -37.38
CA ALA A 774 29.63 12.75 -36.27
C ALA A 774 30.86 12.35 -35.46
N VAL A 775 30.98 11.07 -35.06
CA VAL A 775 32.13 10.55 -34.33
C VAL A 775 33.41 10.67 -35.17
N ALA A 776 33.34 10.39 -36.47
CA ALA A 776 34.47 10.56 -37.36
C ALA A 776 34.85 12.02 -37.63
N SER A 777 33.94 12.97 -37.51
CA SER A 777 34.24 14.39 -37.68
C SER A 777 34.99 14.99 -36.50
N LEU A 778 35.13 14.23 -35.40
CA LEU A 778 36.02 14.54 -34.28
C LEU A 778 37.47 14.29 -34.72
N SER A 779 37.96 15.16 -35.60
CA SER A 779 39.38 15.49 -35.71
C SER A 779 39.70 16.59 -34.70
N LEU A 780 40.93 16.65 -34.18
CA LEU A 780 41.41 17.43 -33.02
C LEU A 780 41.32 18.98 -33.14
N LYS A 781 40.25 19.53 -33.74
CA LYS A 781 40.06 20.98 -33.91
C LYS A 781 38.80 21.62 -33.37
N ASN A 782 37.77 20.92 -32.88
CA ASN A 782 36.57 21.62 -32.39
C ASN A 782 35.86 20.92 -31.22
N ALA A 783 36.29 21.18 -29.98
CA ALA A 783 35.44 21.02 -28.79
C ALA A 783 34.01 21.63 -28.96
N PRO A 784 33.81 22.79 -29.62
CA PRO A 784 32.45 23.31 -29.90
C PRO A 784 31.60 22.42 -30.83
N ALA A 785 32.17 21.51 -31.61
CA ALA A 785 31.40 20.62 -32.49
C ALA A 785 30.64 19.53 -31.71
N ILE A 786 31.16 19.08 -30.57
CA ILE A 786 30.49 18.13 -29.66
C ILE A 786 29.18 18.71 -29.13
N ALA A 787 29.18 20.02 -28.82
CA ALA A 787 28.00 20.75 -28.34
C ALA A 787 27.01 21.10 -29.47
N ALA A 788 27.48 21.20 -30.72
CA ALA A 788 26.65 21.58 -31.88
C ALA A 788 25.95 20.38 -32.55
N ASP A 789 26.47 19.16 -32.41
CA ASP A 789 25.87 17.95 -32.97
C ASP A 789 24.77 17.39 -32.04
N SER A 790 23.52 17.40 -32.51
CA SER A 790 22.36 16.98 -31.72
C SER A 790 22.31 15.48 -31.41
N LYS A 791 22.97 14.63 -32.21
CA LYS A 791 23.03 13.18 -31.98
C LYS A 791 24.18 12.80 -31.04
N LEU A 792 25.34 13.43 -31.20
CA LEU A 792 26.49 13.20 -30.31
C LEU A 792 26.22 13.73 -28.89
N SER A 793 25.56 14.91 -28.78
CA SER A 793 25.09 15.44 -27.51
C SER A 793 23.96 14.59 -26.90
N ALA A 794 23.07 14.01 -27.72
CA ALA A 794 22.08 13.05 -27.24
C ALA A 794 22.69 11.71 -26.79
N PHE A 795 23.81 11.28 -27.38
CA PHE A 795 24.58 10.09 -26.99
C PHE A 795 25.31 10.30 -25.67
N LEU A 796 25.92 11.48 -25.46
CA LEU A 796 26.62 11.82 -24.20
C LEU A 796 25.66 12.25 -23.08
N THR A 797 24.39 12.55 -23.40
CA THR A 797 23.25 12.87 -22.50
C THR A 797 23.41 14.02 -21.49
N ASP A 798 24.64 14.45 -21.16
CA ASP A 798 24.91 15.52 -20.20
C ASP A 798 25.01 16.89 -20.88
N LYS A 799 24.34 17.89 -20.30
CA LYS A 799 24.43 19.31 -20.70
C LYS A 799 25.81 19.91 -20.40
N ASP A 800 26.56 19.32 -19.47
CA ASP A 800 27.91 19.76 -19.13
C ASP A 800 28.98 19.15 -20.09
N HIS A 801 28.57 18.35 -21.09
CA HIS A 801 29.39 17.79 -22.18
C HIS A 801 30.68 17.08 -21.73
N ARG A 802 30.67 16.47 -20.54
CA ARG A 802 31.82 15.72 -20.02
C ARG A 802 31.87 14.32 -20.63
N VAL A 803 33.02 13.96 -21.18
CA VAL A 803 33.31 12.61 -21.67
C VAL A 803 33.74 11.78 -20.44
N GLY A 804 32.79 11.08 -19.84
CA GLY A 804 33.03 10.24 -18.67
C GLY A 804 33.54 8.83 -19.01
N ASN A 805 33.55 8.44 -20.29
CA ASN A 805 34.15 7.18 -20.74
C ASN A 805 35.63 7.39 -21.10
N PRO A 806 36.58 6.84 -20.34
CA PRO A 806 38.01 7.07 -20.54
C PRO A 806 38.55 6.38 -21.80
N TYR A 807 37.84 5.37 -22.32
CA TYR A 807 38.22 4.62 -23.53
C TYR A 807 37.79 5.32 -24.81
N PHE A 808 36.92 6.34 -24.74
CA PHE A 808 36.63 7.22 -25.85
C PHE A 808 37.73 8.28 -26.02
N THR A 809 38.97 7.83 -26.22
CA THR A 809 40.18 8.66 -26.22
C THR A 809 40.10 9.91 -27.12
N PRO A 810 39.63 9.84 -28.38
CA PRO A 810 39.49 11.02 -29.23
C PRO A 810 38.57 12.09 -28.62
N LEU A 811 37.49 11.66 -27.95
CA LEU A 811 36.55 12.55 -27.27
C LEU A 811 37.17 13.16 -26.01
N VAL A 812 37.88 12.37 -25.21
CA VAL A 812 38.60 12.86 -24.01
C VAL A 812 39.64 13.91 -24.39
N LEU A 813 40.45 13.63 -25.42
CA LEU A 813 41.48 14.55 -25.92
C LEU A 813 40.85 15.84 -26.47
N ALA A 814 39.76 15.73 -27.24
CA ALA A 814 39.02 16.90 -27.74
C ALA A 814 38.45 17.75 -26.59
N GLN A 815 37.90 17.13 -25.55
CA GLN A 815 37.41 17.84 -24.36
C GLN A 815 38.55 18.54 -23.61
N ALA A 816 39.68 17.87 -23.40
CA ALA A 816 40.85 18.43 -22.74
C ALA A 816 41.44 19.61 -23.53
N ALA A 817 41.53 19.49 -24.85
CA ALA A 817 42.00 20.57 -25.74
C ALA A 817 41.10 21.82 -25.67
N GLY A 818 39.80 21.63 -25.47
CA GLY A 818 38.81 22.71 -25.30
C GLY A 818 38.91 23.49 -23.98
N GLN A 819 39.61 22.97 -22.96
CA GLN A 819 39.76 23.65 -21.67
C GLN A 819 40.89 24.66 -21.67
N GLN A 820 40.59 25.93 -21.36
CA GLN A 820 41.60 26.99 -21.24
C GLN A 820 42.38 26.95 -19.91
N ASP A 821 41.74 26.46 -18.84
CA ASP A 821 42.37 26.27 -17.53
C ASP A 821 43.24 25.00 -17.54
N LEU A 822 44.55 25.16 -17.35
CA LEU A 822 45.52 24.07 -17.34
C LEU A 822 45.24 23.05 -16.22
N ALA A 823 44.70 23.49 -15.07
CA ALA A 823 44.40 22.59 -13.96
C ALA A 823 43.21 21.68 -14.31
N GLN A 824 42.15 22.24 -14.88
CA GLN A 824 41.00 21.47 -15.35
C GLN A 824 41.36 20.53 -16.51
N ARG A 825 42.20 21.00 -17.44
CA ARG A 825 42.74 20.18 -18.52
C ARG A 825 43.50 18.96 -17.98
N TYR A 826 44.37 19.19 -16.99
CA TYR A 826 45.14 18.11 -16.37
C TYR A 826 44.25 17.11 -15.63
N GLU A 827 43.23 17.57 -14.89
CA GLU A 827 42.28 16.69 -14.20
C GLU A 827 41.53 15.76 -15.16
N ILE A 828 41.08 16.26 -16.32
CA ILE A 828 40.43 15.43 -17.36
C ILE A 828 41.39 14.34 -17.86
N LEU A 829 42.60 14.74 -18.25
CA LEU A 829 43.60 13.83 -18.80
C LEU A 829 44.05 12.79 -17.77
N ARG A 830 44.25 13.21 -16.51
CA ARG A 830 44.61 12.35 -15.40
C ARG A 830 43.53 11.33 -15.10
N ALA A 831 42.28 11.77 -14.96
CA ALA A 831 41.16 10.88 -14.67
C ALA A 831 40.98 9.81 -15.76
N ALA A 832 41.18 10.16 -17.03
CA ALA A 832 41.12 9.18 -18.12
C ALA A 832 42.34 8.24 -18.13
N SER A 833 43.54 8.75 -17.85
CA SER A 833 44.79 7.96 -17.84
C SER A 833 44.86 6.92 -16.71
N GLU A 834 44.02 7.04 -15.67
CA GLU A 834 43.84 6.00 -14.65
C GLU A 834 43.25 4.71 -15.26
N PHE A 835 42.43 4.83 -16.31
CA PHE A 835 41.72 3.72 -16.95
C PHE A 835 42.29 3.34 -18.31
N ASN A 836 42.82 4.29 -19.08
CA ASN A 836 43.29 4.09 -20.44
C ASN A 836 44.81 4.31 -20.57
N LEU A 837 45.49 3.43 -21.30
CA LEU A 837 46.94 3.46 -21.54
C LEU A 837 47.31 4.00 -22.92
N ASP A 838 46.43 4.78 -23.57
CA ASP A 838 46.72 5.39 -24.87
C ASP A 838 47.98 6.28 -24.81
N PRO A 839 48.97 6.06 -25.70
CA PRO A 839 50.22 6.83 -25.68
C PRO A 839 50.03 8.33 -25.85
N LEU A 840 49.08 8.79 -26.68
CA LEU A 840 48.86 10.23 -26.89
C LEU A 840 48.17 10.86 -25.68
N LEU A 841 47.19 10.17 -25.09
CA LEU A 841 46.55 10.59 -23.85
C LEU A 841 47.57 10.80 -22.72
N TRP A 842 48.46 9.83 -22.52
CA TRP A 842 49.51 9.91 -21.51
C TRP A 842 50.53 11.01 -21.80
N THR A 843 50.94 11.17 -23.05
CA THR A 843 51.90 12.22 -23.43
C THR A 843 51.30 13.62 -23.21
N SER A 844 50.04 13.83 -23.63
CA SER A 844 49.31 15.07 -23.37
C SER A 844 49.12 15.37 -21.88
N MET A 845 48.89 14.34 -21.04
CA MET A 845 48.86 14.48 -19.59
C MET A 845 50.21 14.96 -19.04
N ILE A 846 51.31 14.30 -19.44
CA ILE A 846 52.69 14.62 -19.02
C ILE A 846 53.05 16.05 -19.41
N LEU A 847 52.77 16.47 -20.64
CA LEU A 847 53.03 17.84 -21.08
C LEU A 847 52.21 18.87 -20.30
N THR A 848 50.94 18.56 -20.01
CA THR A 848 50.10 19.46 -19.21
C THR A 848 50.62 19.55 -17.77
N ALA A 849 51.09 18.45 -17.18
CA ALA A 849 51.74 18.44 -15.87
C ALA A 849 53.03 19.28 -15.83
N LYS A 850 53.87 19.17 -16.88
CA LYS A 850 55.06 20.02 -17.06
C LYS A 850 54.68 21.50 -17.14
N LYS A 851 53.64 21.86 -17.89
CA LYS A 851 53.12 23.23 -18.01
C LYS A 851 52.52 23.78 -16.70
N LEU A 852 51.98 22.92 -15.85
CA LEU A 852 51.50 23.26 -14.51
C LEU A 852 52.62 23.41 -13.45
N GLY A 853 53.87 23.08 -13.80
CA GLY A 853 55.00 23.14 -12.87
C GLY A 853 55.13 21.92 -11.95
N ILE A 854 54.46 20.80 -12.25
CA ILE A 854 54.53 19.55 -11.49
C ILE A 854 55.61 18.63 -12.08
N SER A 855 56.83 19.15 -12.24
CA SER A 855 57.91 18.53 -13.03
C SER A 855 58.39 17.17 -12.50
N ASP A 856 58.50 17.01 -11.18
CA ASP A 856 58.97 15.76 -10.57
C ASP A 856 57.98 14.61 -10.81
N TYR A 857 56.68 14.90 -10.75
CA TYR A 857 55.64 13.92 -11.06
C TYR A 857 55.59 13.61 -12.56
N ALA A 858 55.76 14.62 -13.42
CA ALA A 858 55.82 14.43 -14.86
C ALA A 858 56.98 13.50 -15.28
N LEU A 859 58.15 13.60 -14.62
CA LEU A 859 59.29 12.70 -14.86
C LEU A 859 58.98 11.25 -14.46
N GLN A 860 58.23 11.04 -13.37
CA GLN A 860 57.79 9.69 -12.97
C GLN A 860 56.79 9.10 -13.97
N LEU A 861 55.85 9.90 -14.46
CA LEU A 861 54.91 9.50 -15.50
C LEU A 861 55.62 9.17 -16.81
N GLU A 862 56.64 9.95 -17.17
CA GLU A 862 57.49 9.74 -18.35
C GLU A 862 58.30 8.44 -18.26
N ALA A 863 58.87 8.16 -17.09
CA ALA A 863 59.54 6.89 -16.81
C ALA A 863 58.58 5.69 -16.91
N ARG A 864 57.31 5.87 -16.57
CA ARG A 864 56.29 4.82 -16.67
C ARG A 864 55.82 4.60 -18.11
N LEU A 865 55.63 5.66 -18.88
CA LEU A 865 55.23 5.59 -20.30
C LEU A 865 56.35 4.96 -21.17
N SER A 866 57.61 5.27 -20.86
CA SER A 866 58.77 4.68 -21.56
C SER A 866 59.01 3.20 -21.25
N GLN A 867 58.39 2.64 -20.20
CA GLN A 867 58.42 1.19 -19.95
C GLN A 867 57.45 0.41 -20.86
N SER A 868 56.42 1.06 -21.39
CA SER A 868 55.39 0.46 -22.25
C SER A 868 55.64 0.64 -23.75
N LEU A 869 56.68 1.37 -24.15
CA LEU A 869 56.99 1.71 -25.54
C LEU A 869 58.46 1.46 -25.83
N SER A 870 58.79 1.05 -27.06
CA SER A 870 60.19 0.95 -27.48
C SER A 870 60.84 2.34 -27.61
N PRO A 871 62.18 2.44 -27.54
CA PRO A 871 62.88 3.72 -27.69
C PRO A 871 62.60 4.45 -29.00
N GLN A 872 62.29 3.71 -30.07
CA GLN A 872 61.94 4.27 -31.38
C GLN A 872 60.52 4.85 -31.38
N GLU A 873 59.56 4.10 -30.84
CA GLU A 873 58.16 4.52 -30.71
C GLU A 873 58.02 5.75 -29.80
N TYR A 874 58.79 5.78 -28.71
CA TYR A 874 58.83 6.93 -27.80
C TYR A 874 59.40 8.19 -28.49
N GLY A 875 60.40 8.03 -29.35
CA GLY A 875 60.94 9.13 -30.16
C GLY A 875 59.95 9.65 -31.21
N GLU A 876 59.21 8.74 -31.86
CA GLU A 876 58.15 9.11 -32.82
C GLU A 876 57.02 9.89 -32.13
N LEU A 877 56.62 9.50 -30.91
CA LEU A 877 55.64 10.21 -30.09
C LEU A 877 56.05 11.65 -29.75
N GLN A 878 57.32 11.86 -29.36
CA GLN A 878 57.84 13.19 -29.03
C GLN A 878 57.90 14.12 -30.26
N VAL A 879 58.29 13.58 -31.42
CA VAL A 879 58.35 14.32 -32.69
C VAL A 879 56.95 14.68 -33.21
N HIS A 880 55.98 13.79 -33.04
CA HIS A 880 54.60 14.00 -33.48
C HIS A 880 53.89 15.13 -32.72
N GLU A 881 54.22 15.33 -31.43
CA GLU A 881 53.62 16.37 -30.58
C GLU A 881 54.39 17.71 -30.65
N GLU A 882 55.71 17.70 -30.91
CA GLU A 882 56.51 18.93 -31.15
C GLU A 882 56.22 19.57 -32.51
N LEU A 883 55.93 18.77 -33.55
CA LEU A 883 55.64 19.26 -34.89
C LEU A 883 54.19 19.70 -35.08
N GLU A 884 53.23 19.05 -34.41
CA GLU A 884 51.82 19.40 -34.51
C GLU A 884 51.12 19.20 -33.17
N PRO A 885 51.10 20.22 -32.29
CA PRO A 885 50.57 20.07 -30.94
C PRO A 885 49.09 19.68 -30.93
N PHE A 886 48.34 20.06 -31.97
CA PHE A 886 46.90 19.81 -32.16
C PHE A 886 46.51 20.04 -33.63
N ARG A 887 46.63 19.03 -34.50
CA ARG A 887 46.06 19.11 -35.86
C ARG A 887 44.65 18.59 -35.95
#